data_AF-A0AAZ3PJR4-F1
#
_entry.id   AF-A0AAZ3PJR4-F1
#
_cell.length_a   1.000
_cell.length_b   1.000
_cell.length_c   1.000
_cell.angle_alpha   90.00
_cell.angle_beta   90.00
_cell.angle_gamma   90.00
#
_symmetry.space_group_name_H-M   'P 1'
#
loop_
_entity.id
_entity.type
_entity.pdbx_description
1 polymer ?
#
loop_
_entity_poly.entity_id
_entity_poly.type
_entity_poly.pdbx_seq_one_letter_code
_entity_poly.pdbx_strand_id
1 'polypeptide(L)'
;MKEKQTFDWSVLLPIPCYYPYRVTTRTVSLPVPCHYPYRVLFVCPLPIPCPVCVSTTHTVSCLCVHYPYRVLFVCPLPIPCPVCVSTTHTVSSLCVHYPYRVLFVCPLPIPCPVCVSTTHTVSCLCVHYPYRVLFVCPLPIPCPVCVSSAHTVSCLCAQCPYRVLFVCPVPIPCPVCVPSAHTVSCLCAQCPYRVLFVCPVPIPCPVCVPSAHTVSCLCVQCPYRVLFVCPLPIPCPVCVSSAARSSADSNLDDICKLLRSTGYSSQSGAKRVPISSTFISMVIGRLRSDDIYNQVSAYPLPEHRSTALANQAAMLYVCLYFIPSILQTQQAKMREIVDKYFPDNWVISVYMGITVNLVEAWEPYKAAKIALNYTLDSANIREQASRYSVSMEGLRPQIQQLLKEGFLREEIVLDNVPKLLNCLRDCNVSIRWLMLHTADSAYDPNNKRLRQIKDQVINDSKYNPKILFQVLLDTAQFEFTLKEMFKKMLSEKQLKWESYRTEGSERMTELAEVFSGVKPLTRVEKNENLQAWFREISKQIESLNYEDSTAAGRKTVQLIQALVEVQEFHQLESNLQVCQFLADTRKFLHQMIRTINIKEEVLITMQIVGDLSYAWQIIDSFTSIMQESIRVNPSMVTKLRATFLKLASALDLPLLRINQANSPDLLSVSQFYSGELVTYVRKVLQIIPESMFTSLAKIIKLQIHAIMEVPTRLDKDKLKDYAQLGARYEVAKLTHAISIFTEGILMMKTTLVGIIKVDPKQLLEDGIRKELVRRVAYALHKGLIFNPKAKTSELMPKLKEMAATMDGFYRSFEYIQDYVSIYGLKIWQEEVSRIINYNVEQECNSFLRTKIQDWQSVYQSTHIPIPKFPAVDESATFIGRLCREILRITDPKATCYMDQLNTWYDLKTHQEVTNNRLFSEIQDTLGTFGLNGLDRLLCFMMVKELQNFLSVFQKTILRDKAMVDVFKAMLSAVNPVKGIVANAKTIVCLTQKIWGPVENESIMKMQILRQQIANELNYSCKFDSKHLAAALENLNKSLLADIEAHYQDPSLPYPKEDNNLLYEITASLEAAGIHNPLNKIYITTKRLPYFPIVNFLFIIAQLPKLQYSKNQGMTCRKATDPVDWSPLVLGLLTLLKQFHSRYTEQFLALIGQFIRSIMEQCTSQKIPDMPSDVVGALMFLEDYVRYTKLPRKFHPLDKGLEFRTVL
;
A
#
# COMPACT_ATOMS: atom_id res chain seq x y z
N MET A 1 27.64 -10.64 -36.20
CA MET A 1 28.49 -9.50 -36.61
C MET A 1 28.30 -8.43 -35.54
N LYS A 2 29.36 -7.93 -34.87
CA LYS A 2 30.07 -6.66 -35.19
C LYS A 2 29.05 -5.54 -35.51
N GLU A 3 29.02 -4.41 -34.79
CA GLU A 3 30.19 -3.61 -34.37
C GLU A 3 30.21 -3.13 -32.90
N LYS A 4 31.41 -2.76 -32.43
CA LYS A 4 31.62 -1.84 -31.29
C LYS A 4 31.67 -0.41 -31.83
N GLN A 5 31.15 0.57 -31.09
CA GLN A 5 31.81 1.88 -31.01
C GLN A 5 31.63 2.48 -29.62
N THR A 6 32.76 2.64 -28.93
CA THR A 6 32.93 3.42 -27.70
C THR A 6 33.24 4.86 -28.08
N PHE A 7 32.60 5.84 -27.42
CA PHE A 7 33.23 7.14 -27.20
C PHE A 7 32.81 7.75 -25.86
N ASP A 8 33.73 7.64 -24.89
CA ASP A 8 33.85 8.62 -23.82
C ASP A 8 34.42 9.92 -24.40
N TRP A 9 33.88 11.07 -23.98
CA TRP A 9 34.57 12.36 -24.09
C TRP A 9 34.29 13.19 -22.84
N SER A 10 35.02 12.87 -21.78
CA SER A 10 35.29 13.83 -20.71
C SER A 10 36.28 14.88 -21.23
N VAL A 11 35.88 16.15 -21.25
CA VAL A 11 36.81 17.25 -21.58
C VAL A 11 37.65 17.55 -20.34
N LEU A 12 38.77 16.84 -20.20
CA LEU A 12 39.88 17.22 -19.34
C LEU A 12 40.80 18.17 -20.13
N LEU A 13 40.78 19.45 -19.79
CA LEU A 13 41.73 20.46 -20.28
C LEU A 13 42.71 20.83 -19.15
N PRO A 14 44.00 20.47 -19.23
CA PRO A 14 45.01 20.83 -18.25
C PRO A 14 45.95 21.94 -18.80
N ILE A 15 45.59 23.21 -18.63
CA ILE A 15 46.42 24.37 -19.04
C ILE A 15 46.38 25.46 -17.95
N PRO A 16 47.50 26.12 -17.61
CA PRO A 16 47.60 27.03 -16.46
C PRO A 16 46.95 28.42 -16.64
N CYS A 17 47.03 29.19 -15.54
CA CYS A 17 46.24 30.38 -15.16
C CYS A 17 46.21 31.60 -16.12
N TYR A 18 45.38 32.57 -15.67
CA TYR A 18 45.21 33.99 -16.04
C TYR A 18 44.00 34.32 -16.94
N TYR A 19 43.27 35.38 -16.53
CA TYR A 19 42.01 35.97 -17.03
C TYR A 19 40.65 35.37 -16.54
N PRO A 20 39.61 36.22 -16.34
CA PRO A 20 38.31 35.80 -15.83
C PRO A 20 37.44 35.16 -16.92
N TYR A 21 36.97 33.94 -16.67
CA TYR A 21 36.13 33.19 -17.60
C TYR A 21 34.69 33.71 -17.66
N ARG A 22 34.17 33.94 -18.88
CA ARG A 22 32.74 34.15 -19.16
C ARG A 22 32.25 33.06 -20.12
N VAL A 23 31.50 32.09 -19.61
CA VAL A 23 31.06 30.90 -20.38
C VAL A 23 29.63 31.06 -20.89
N THR A 24 29.47 31.59 -22.10
CA THR A 24 28.17 31.68 -22.79
C THR A 24 27.95 30.50 -23.74
N THR A 25 26.98 29.64 -23.45
CA THR A 25 26.56 28.51 -24.30
C THR A 25 25.45 28.90 -25.28
N ARG A 26 25.50 28.40 -26.52
CA ARG A 26 24.61 28.79 -27.63
C ARG A 26 23.22 28.11 -27.63
N THR A 27 22.28 28.78 -28.30
CA THR A 27 20.95 28.32 -28.75
C THR A 27 20.99 27.00 -29.53
N VAL A 28 20.01 26.11 -29.30
CA VAL A 28 19.78 24.90 -30.13
C VAL A 28 18.28 24.73 -30.40
N SER A 29 17.92 24.52 -31.66
CA SER A 29 16.55 24.27 -32.13
C SER A 29 16.53 23.05 -33.06
N LEU A 30 15.85 21.96 -32.67
CA LEU A 30 15.80 20.70 -33.42
C LEU A 30 14.42 20.02 -33.33
N PRO A 31 13.99 19.21 -34.33
CA PRO A 31 12.58 18.81 -34.49
C PRO A 31 12.22 17.37 -34.03
N VAL A 32 13.17 16.58 -33.52
CA VAL A 32 13.01 15.11 -33.34
C VAL A 32 13.31 14.68 -31.89
N PRO A 33 12.64 13.65 -31.32
CA PRO A 33 12.87 13.24 -29.93
C PRO A 33 14.24 12.58 -29.73
N CYS A 34 15.01 13.03 -28.74
CA CYS A 34 16.30 12.45 -28.36
C CYS A 34 16.41 12.24 -26.85
N HIS A 35 16.96 11.10 -26.43
CA HIS A 35 17.10 10.71 -25.02
C HIS A 35 18.59 10.56 -24.65
N TYR A 36 19.18 11.60 -24.05
CA TYR A 36 20.58 11.57 -23.57
C TYR A 36 20.74 12.29 -22.22
N PRO A 37 21.39 11.66 -21.20
CA PRO A 37 21.73 12.31 -19.93
C PRO A 37 23.06 13.07 -20.01
N TYR A 38 23.04 14.39 -19.81
CA TYR A 38 24.26 15.20 -19.69
C TYR A 38 24.80 15.22 -18.25
N ARG A 39 26.11 15.00 -18.10
CA ARG A 39 26.84 15.16 -16.83
C ARG A 39 27.95 16.19 -17.04
N VAL A 40 27.97 17.25 -16.24
CA VAL A 40 29.06 18.23 -16.22
C VAL A 40 29.74 18.15 -14.86
N LEU A 41 31.03 17.81 -14.87
CA LEU A 41 31.88 17.72 -13.70
C LEU A 41 32.92 18.85 -13.79
N PHE A 42 32.86 19.82 -12.87
CA PHE A 42 33.93 20.81 -12.70
C PHE A 42 34.75 20.43 -11.46
N VAL A 43 35.99 20.03 -11.68
CA VAL A 43 37.01 19.81 -10.65
C VAL A 43 38.17 20.74 -10.96
N CYS A 44 38.43 21.71 -10.09
CA CYS A 44 39.60 22.58 -10.19
C CYS A 44 40.57 22.21 -9.06
N PRO A 45 41.71 21.56 -9.36
CA PRO A 45 42.64 21.06 -8.33
C PRO A 45 43.68 22.08 -7.87
N LEU A 46 43.60 23.34 -8.31
CA LEU A 46 44.56 24.41 -7.99
C LEU A 46 43.85 25.69 -7.51
N PRO A 47 44.45 26.47 -6.59
CA PRO A 47 43.85 27.70 -6.08
C PRO A 47 43.80 28.80 -7.15
N ILE A 48 42.63 29.41 -7.34
CA ILE A 48 42.39 30.51 -8.29
C ILE A 48 42.55 31.85 -7.54
N PRO A 49 43.49 32.73 -7.91
CA PRO A 49 43.76 33.99 -7.20
C PRO A 49 42.90 35.19 -7.68
N CYS A 50 41.77 34.92 -8.34
CA CYS A 50 40.95 35.93 -9.02
C CYS A 50 39.45 35.75 -8.69
N PRO A 51 38.64 36.82 -8.66
CA PRO A 51 37.19 36.70 -8.50
C PRO A 51 36.55 35.96 -9.68
N VAL A 52 35.64 35.02 -9.38
CA VAL A 52 35.02 34.13 -10.37
C VAL A 52 33.57 34.53 -10.60
N CYS A 53 33.25 34.95 -11.83
CA CYS A 53 31.90 35.27 -12.27
C CYS A 53 31.39 34.24 -13.29
N VAL A 54 30.58 33.27 -12.87
CA VAL A 54 29.99 32.28 -13.78
C VAL A 54 28.59 32.75 -14.19
N SER A 55 28.43 33.14 -15.47
CA SER A 55 27.13 33.48 -16.06
C SER A 55 26.71 32.47 -17.12
N THR A 56 25.73 31.60 -16.86
CA THR A 56 25.23 30.63 -17.85
C THR A 56 23.83 30.99 -18.36
N THR A 57 23.68 31.08 -19.68
CA THR A 57 22.42 31.45 -20.35
C THR A 57 21.95 30.32 -21.25
N HIS A 58 20.74 29.81 -21.08
CA HIS A 58 20.18 28.72 -21.90
C HIS A 58 18.79 29.06 -22.44
N THR A 59 18.62 28.97 -23.77
CA THR A 59 17.36 29.25 -24.49
C THR A 59 16.95 28.03 -25.32
N VAL A 60 15.76 27.44 -25.10
CA VAL A 60 15.33 26.19 -25.76
C VAL A 60 13.87 26.21 -26.21
N SER A 61 13.60 25.76 -27.45
CA SER A 61 12.26 25.69 -28.04
C SER A 61 12.00 24.38 -28.81
N CYS A 62 11.16 23.48 -28.28
CA CYS A 62 10.95 22.11 -28.81
C CYS A 62 9.52 21.55 -28.57
N LEU A 63 9.16 20.46 -29.27
CA LEU A 63 7.84 19.81 -29.16
C LEU A 63 7.69 18.88 -27.92
N CYS A 64 8.67 18.03 -27.59
CA CYS A 64 8.66 17.11 -26.42
C CYS A 64 10.07 16.88 -25.82
N VAL A 65 10.28 17.00 -24.49
CA VAL A 65 11.61 16.81 -23.81
C VAL A 65 11.45 16.32 -22.34
N HIS A 66 12.34 15.54 -21.68
CA HIS A 66 13.31 14.56 -22.19
C HIS A 66 14.21 13.86 -21.09
N TYR A 67 15.41 14.35 -20.68
CA TYR A 67 16.38 13.59 -19.81
C TYR A 67 17.15 14.46 -18.73
N PRO A 68 17.80 13.89 -17.67
CA PRO A 68 18.21 14.58 -16.42
C PRO A 68 19.57 15.28 -16.48
N TYR A 69 19.70 16.36 -15.69
CA TYR A 69 20.96 17.08 -15.46
C TYR A 69 21.47 16.92 -14.02
N ARG A 70 22.77 16.65 -13.89
CA ARG A 70 23.51 16.73 -12.62
C ARG A 70 24.74 17.62 -12.82
N VAL A 71 24.85 18.66 -12.01
CA VAL A 71 26.07 19.48 -11.89
C VAL A 71 26.65 19.23 -10.51
N LEU A 72 27.90 18.78 -10.48
CA LEU A 72 28.67 18.58 -9.26
C LEU A 72 29.81 19.60 -9.26
N PHE A 73 29.83 20.50 -8.28
CA PHE A 73 30.91 21.47 -8.09
C PHE A 73 31.68 21.07 -6.83
N VAL A 74 32.95 20.69 -7.00
CA VAL A 74 33.82 20.26 -5.91
C VAL A 74 35.10 21.09 -5.99
N CYS A 75 35.29 21.98 -5.02
CA CYS A 75 36.51 22.74 -4.84
C CYS A 75 37.10 22.38 -3.47
N PRO A 76 38.17 21.57 -3.41
CA PRO A 76 38.72 21.06 -2.16
C PRO A 76 39.74 21.99 -1.47
N LEU A 77 39.96 23.20 -1.98
CA LEU A 77 40.94 24.17 -1.48
C LEU A 77 40.33 25.58 -1.36
N PRO A 78 40.79 26.44 -0.44
CA PRO A 78 40.17 27.74 -0.15
C PRO A 78 40.35 28.75 -1.30
N ILE A 79 39.28 29.45 -1.65
CA ILE A 79 39.26 30.54 -2.63
C ILE A 79 39.26 31.89 -1.88
N PRO A 80 40.31 32.73 -2.00
CA PRO A 80 40.43 33.98 -1.25
C PRO A 80 39.79 35.18 -1.98
N CYS A 81 38.76 34.96 -2.79
CA CYS A 81 38.14 35.97 -3.66
C CYS A 81 36.61 35.82 -3.71
N PRO A 82 35.83 36.90 -3.91
CA PRO A 82 34.38 36.81 -4.03
C PRO A 82 33.94 36.05 -5.29
N VAL A 83 32.85 35.31 -5.16
CA VAL A 83 32.29 34.46 -6.23
C VAL A 83 30.86 34.88 -6.52
N CYS A 84 30.57 35.17 -7.79
CA CYS A 84 29.24 35.50 -8.29
C CYS A 84 28.78 34.46 -9.31
N VAL A 85 27.67 33.77 -9.04
CA VAL A 85 27.08 32.79 -9.97
C VAL A 85 25.71 33.26 -10.40
N SER A 86 25.55 33.52 -11.71
CA SER A 86 24.29 33.95 -12.32
C SER A 86 23.83 32.94 -13.37
N THR A 87 22.66 32.32 -13.20
CA THR A 87 22.14 31.36 -14.20
C THR A 87 20.80 31.84 -14.73
N THR A 88 20.66 31.92 -16.05
CA THR A 88 19.44 32.40 -16.71
C THR A 88 18.90 31.36 -17.70
N HIS A 89 17.70 30.84 -17.49
CA HIS A 89 17.10 29.83 -18.38
C HIS A 89 15.78 30.34 -18.99
N THR A 90 15.66 30.31 -20.31
CA THR A 90 14.44 30.66 -21.05
C THR A 90 13.95 29.44 -21.87
N VAL A 91 12.70 29.00 -21.69
CA VAL A 91 12.21 27.74 -22.30
C VAL A 91 10.76 27.85 -22.78
N SER A 92 10.49 27.40 -24.01
CA SER A 92 9.15 27.40 -24.62
C SER A 92 8.83 26.09 -25.33
N SER A 93 7.85 25.29 -24.87
CA SER A 93 7.62 23.94 -25.41
C SER A 93 6.24 23.32 -25.12
N LEU A 94 5.86 22.31 -25.91
CA LEU A 94 4.53 21.67 -25.81
C LEU A 94 4.43 20.58 -24.73
N CYS A 95 5.45 19.72 -24.56
CA CYS A 95 5.51 18.71 -23.48
C CYS A 95 6.88 18.66 -22.77
N VAL A 96 6.90 18.73 -21.42
CA VAL A 96 8.15 18.85 -20.63
C VAL A 96 8.21 17.95 -19.40
N HIS A 97 9.35 17.27 -19.25
CA HIS A 97 9.74 16.51 -18.06
C HIS A 97 11.28 16.25 -18.06
N TYR A 98 12.11 16.72 -17.08
CA TYR A 98 13.24 15.99 -16.38
C TYR A 98 13.90 16.82 -15.21
N PRO A 99 14.50 16.21 -14.14
CA PRO A 99 14.88 16.87 -12.87
C PRO A 99 16.32 17.36 -12.77
N TYR A 100 16.53 18.35 -11.88
CA TYR A 100 17.82 18.94 -11.55
C TYR A 100 18.24 18.63 -10.10
N ARG A 101 19.49 18.22 -9.92
CA ARG A 101 20.18 18.18 -8.61
C ARG A 101 21.48 18.97 -8.72
N VAL A 102 21.63 19.96 -7.85
CA VAL A 102 22.89 20.69 -7.64
C VAL A 102 23.37 20.36 -6.23
N LEU A 103 24.59 19.85 -6.14
CA LEU A 103 25.28 19.57 -4.89
C LEU A 103 26.48 20.52 -4.79
N PHE A 104 26.48 21.38 -3.78
CA PHE A 104 27.60 22.27 -3.50
C PHE A 104 28.26 21.80 -2.21
N VAL A 105 29.51 21.34 -2.30
CA VAL A 105 30.28 20.84 -1.16
C VAL A 105 31.60 21.58 -1.12
N CYS A 106 31.74 22.48 -0.14
CA CYS A 106 32.98 23.17 0.15
C CYS A 106 33.39 22.82 1.59
N PRO A 107 34.43 21.99 1.78
CA PRO A 107 34.80 21.45 3.11
C PRO A 107 35.73 22.37 3.91
N LEU A 108 36.06 23.57 3.41
CA LEU A 108 36.99 24.53 4.05
C LEU A 108 36.44 25.97 3.98
N PRO A 109 36.80 26.86 4.93
CA PRO A 109 36.18 28.17 5.06
C PRO A 109 36.51 29.14 3.91
N ILE A 110 35.49 29.87 3.44
CA ILE A 110 35.60 30.92 2.41
C ILE A 110 35.61 32.29 3.11
N PRO A 111 36.70 33.09 3.04
CA PRO A 111 36.83 34.37 3.75
C PRO A 111 36.25 35.57 2.97
N CYS A 112 35.30 35.35 2.04
CA CYS A 112 34.78 36.36 1.12
C CYS A 112 33.26 36.20 0.90
N PRO A 113 32.51 37.27 0.61
CA PRO A 113 31.07 37.18 0.33
C PRO A 113 30.79 36.43 -0.97
N VAL A 114 29.70 35.66 -0.97
CA VAL A 114 29.23 34.86 -2.11
C VAL A 114 27.82 35.30 -2.49
N CYS A 115 27.63 35.60 -3.77
CA CYS A 115 26.34 36.00 -4.34
C CYS A 115 25.90 35.00 -5.41
N VAL A 116 24.72 34.40 -5.23
CA VAL A 116 24.12 33.51 -6.23
C VAL A 116 22.79 34.11 -6.68
N SER A 117 22.58 34.22 -8.00
CA SER A 117 21.36 34.77 -8.60
C SER A 117 20.83 33.86 -9.71
N THR A 118 19.69 33.20 -9.52
CA THR A 118 19.09 32.35 -10.57
C THR A 118 17.84 33.02 -11.15
N THR A 119 17.71 33.07 -12.48
CA THR A 119 16.54 33.63 -13.17
C THR A 119 15.96 32.65 -14.20
N HIS A 120 14.73 32.17 -14.00
CA HIS A 120 14.09 31.24 -14.96
C HIS A 120 12.84 31.86 -15.59
N THR A 121 12.71 31.83 -16.92
CA THR A 121 11.53 32.30 -17.66
C THR A 121 10.95 31.15 -18.52
N VAL A 122 9.74 30.66 -18.24
CA VAL A 122 9.22 29.42 -18.88
C VAL A 122 7.79 29.60 -19.39
N SER A 123 7.52 29.17 -20.62
CA SER A 123 6.21 29.26 -21.28
C SER A 123 5.80 27.96 -22.02
N CYS A 124 5.00 27.08 -21.39
CA CYS A 124 4.76 25.71 -21.86
C CYS A 124 3.31 25.20 -21.68
N LEU A 125 2.90 24.21 -22.48
CA LEU A 125 1.55 23.61 -22.42
C LEU A 125 1.42 22.47 -21.38
N CYS A 126 2.43 21.60 -21.23
CA CYS A 126 2.47 20.51 -20.23
C CYS A 126 3.80 20.48 -19.45
N VAL A 127 3.75 20.28 -18.11
CA VAL A 127 4.86 20.52 -17.14
C VAL A 127 5.11 19.30 -16.23
N HIS A 128 6.33 19.15 -15.68
CA HIS A 128 6.68 18.96 -14.24
C HIS A 128 8.19 18.57 -14.08
N TYR A 129 8.87 18.90 -12.97
CA TYR A 129 9.89 18.08 -12.24
C TYR A 129 10.45 18.90 -11.02
N PRO A 130 10.99 18.24 -9.97
CA PRO A 130 11.48 18.90 -8.76
C PRO A 130 12.95 19.31 -8.86
N TYR A 131 13.28 20.41 -8.17
CA TYR A 131 14.65 20.81 -7.87
C TYR A 131 15.01 20.41 -6.43
N ARG A 132 16.21 19.84 -6.25
CA ARG A 132 16.84 19.69 -4.94
C ARG A 132 18.20 20.37 -4.94
N VAL A 133 18.36 21.34 -4.03
CA VAL A 133 19.64 21.97 -3.72
C VAL A 133 20.01 21.56 -2.30
N LEU A 134 21.19 20.97 -2.15
CA LEU A 134 21.77 20.59 -0.86
C LEU A 134 22.99 21.49 -0.64
N PHE A 135 22.98 22.27 0.44
CA PHE A 135 24.11 23.09 0.84
C PHE A 135 24.62 22.59 2.20
N VAL A 136 25.83 22.03 2.22
CA VAL A 136 26.47 21.46 3.41
C VAL A 136 27.79 22.18 3.61
N CYS A 137 27.88 22.95 4.69
CA CYS A 137 29.10 23.63 5.10
C CYS A 137 29.37 23.30 6.57
N PRO A 138 30.39 22.46 6.87
CA PRO A 138 30.63 21.96 8.23
C PRO A 138 31.49 22.89 9.11
N LEU A 139 31.92 24.05 8.60
CA LEU A 139 32.82 25.00 9.28
C LEU A 139 32.32 26.46 9.12
N PRO A 140 32.67 27.36 10.07
CA PRO A 140 32.06 28.70 10.14
C PRO A 140 32.45 29.62 8.97
N ILE A 141 31.47 30.36 8.46
CA ILE A 141 31.63 31.38 7.41
C ILE A 141 31.66 32.78 8.08
N PRO A 142 32.76 33.55 7.96
CA PRO A 142 32.91 34.85 8.63
C PRO A 142 32.38 36.05 7.82
N CYS A 143 31.57 35.81 6.77
CA CYS A 143 31.13 36.82 5.80
C CYS A 143 29.63 36.64 5.45
N PRO A 144 28.90 37.72 5.08
CA PRO A 144 27.51 37.62 4.66
C PRO A 144 27.34 36.89 3.32
N VAL A 145 26.28 36.10 3.20
CA VAL A 145 25.91 35.34 2.00
C VAL A 145 24.54 35.80 1.51
N CYS A 146 24.42 36.10 0.21
CA CYS A 146 23.17 36.48 -0.43
C CYS A 146 22.81 35.50 -1.55
N VAL A 147 21.67 34.82 -1.41
CA VAL A 147 21.12 33.93 -2.44
C VAL A 147 19.80 34.51 -2.91
N SER A 148 19.76 34.90 -4.19
CA SER A 148 18.59 35.46 -4.85
C SER A 148 18.05 34.53 -5.93
N SER A 149 16.73 34.44 -6.05
CA SER A 149 16.09 33.69 -7.13
C SER A 149 14.88 34.44 -7.69
N ALA A 150 14.81 34.54 -9.01
CA ALA A 150 13.71 35.13 -9.76
C ALA A 150 13.10 34.09 -10.72
N HIS A 151 11.78 33.90 -10.69
CA HIS A 151 11.13 32.95 -11.61
C HIS A 151 9.89 33.56 -12.27
N THR A 152 9.86 33.59 -13.60
CA THR A 152 8.71 33.99 -14.41
C THR A 152 8.14 32.77 -15.15
N VAL A 153 6.87 32.42 -14.91
CA VAL A 153 6.29 31.18 -15.47
C VAL A 153 4.87 31.43 -16.01
N SER A 154 4.62 31.00 -17.25
CA SER A 154 3.34 31.15 -17.94
C SER A 154 2.91 29.86 -18.66
N CYS A 155 2.16 28.99 -17.98
CA CYS A 155 1.87 27.62 -18.45
C CYS A 155 0.42 27.17 -18.23
N LEU A 156 -0.03 26.14 -18.97
CA LEU A 156 -1.39 25.61 -18.86
C LEU A 156 -1.58 24.51 -17.80
N CYS A 157 -0.66 23.55 -17.62
CA CYS A 157 -0.84 22.44 -16.66
C CYS A 157 0.42 21.93 -15.91
N ALA A 158 0.33 21.83 -14.57
CA ALA A 158 1.06 20.95 -13.61
C ALA A 158 2.33 21.46 -12.83
N GLN A 159 2.71 20.71 -11.79
CA GLN A 159 3.41 21.16 -10.56
C GLN A 159 4.96 21.21 -10.60
N CYS A 160 5.60 21.88 -9.62
CA CYS A 160 7.05 21.87 -9.38
C CYS A 160 7.41 21.95 -7.87
N PRO A 161 7.90 20.86 -7.23
CA PRO A 161 8.40 20.88 -5.86
C PRO A 161 9.84 21.40 -5.75
N TYR A 162 10.07 22.41 -4.92
CA TYR A 162 11.41 22.84 -4.52
C TYR A 162 11.71 22.38 -3.08
N ARG A 163 12.85 21.70 -2.89
CA ARG A 163 13.41 21.40 -1.56
C ARG A 163 14.82 21.95 -1.44
N VAL A 164 15.02 22.84 -0.48
CA VAL A 164 16.33 23.36 -0.08
C VAL A 164 16.60 22.90 1.35
N LEU A 165 17.73 22.25 1.56
CA LEU A 165 18.18 21.78 2.87
C LEU A 165 19.44 22.55 3.26
N PHE A 166 19.37 23.29 4.36
CA PHE A 166 20.52 23.92 5.01
C PHE A 166 20.81 23.19 6.32
N VAL A 167 22.02 22.65 6.42
CA VAL A 167 22.53 21.99 7.63
C VAL A 167 23.81 22.71 8.05
N CYS A 168 23.77 23.34 9.23
CA CYS A 168 24.92 24.05 9.82
C CYS A 168 25.07 23.62 11.29
N PRO A 169 26.06 22.77 11.61
CA PRO A 169 26.25 22.25 12.97
C PRO A 169 26.99 23.21 13.93
N VAL A 170 27.44 24.38 13.45
CA VAL A 170 28.30 25.34 14.18
C VAL A 170 27.73 26.77 14.04
N PRO A 171 27.79 27.64 15.07
CA PRO A 171 27.18 28.98 15.03
C PRO A 171 27.76 29.91 13.94
N ILE A 172 26.87 30.69 13.31
CA ILE A 172 27.18 31.67 12.27
C ILE A 172 27.23 33.07 12.92
N PRO A 173 28.36 33.81 12.85
CA PRO A 173 28.50 35.13 13.49
C PRO A 173 28.02 36.31 12.62
N CYS A 174 27.37 36.08 11.48
CA CYS A 174 27.01 37.10 10.48
C CYS A 174 25.54 36.96 10.01
N PRO A 175 24.88 38.04 9.58
CA PRO A 175 23.50 37.97 9.06
C PRO A 175 23.43 37.29 7.69
N VAL A 176 22.34 36.54 7.46
CA VAL A 176 22.04 35.84 6.19
C VAL A 176 20.75 36.38 5.59
N CYS A 177 20.77 36.68 4.28
CA CYS A 177 19.62 37.19 3.54
C CYS A 177 19.33 36.32 2.30
N VAL A 178 18.09 35.85 2.17
CA VAL A 178 17.64 35.02 1.04
C VAL A 178 16.38 35.63 0.40
N PRO A 179 16.52 36.64 -0.49
CA PRO A 179 15.40 37.21 -1.22
C PRO A 179 14.94 36.33 -2.41
N SER A 180 13.65 35.98 -2.46
CA SER A 180 13.08 35.27 -3.61
C SER A 180 11.89 36.02 -4.24
N ALA A 181 11.88 36.15 -5.56
CA ALA A 181 10.82 36.79 -6.33
C ALA A 181 10.20 35.83 -7.36
N HIS A 182 8.88 35.68 -7.36
CA HIS A 182 8.21 34.79 -8.33
C HIS A 182 7.00 35.47 -8.97
N THR A 183 7.00 35.55 -10.30
CA THR A 183 5.89 36.05 -11.12
C THR A 183 5.25 34.87 -11.86
N VAL A 184 3.97 34.56 -11.63
CA VAL A 184 3.33 33.36 -12.21
C VAL A 184 1.97 33.69 -12.82
N SER A 185 1.74 33.27 -14.05
CA SER A 185 0.52 33.51 -14.83
C SER A 185 0.05 32.24 -15.54
N CYS A 186 -0.73 31.41 -14.85
CA CYS A 186 -1.07 30.04 -15.25
C CYS A 186 -2.56 29.72 -15.04
N LEU A 187 -3.07 28.70 -15.74
CA LEU A 187 -4.45 28.22 -15.55
C LEU A 187 -4.57 27.21 -14.38
N CYS A 188 -3.65 26.25 -14.23
CA CYS A 188 -3.69 25.23 -13.15
C CYS A 188 -2.31 24.79 -12.62
N ALA A 189 -1.96 25.05 -11.34
CA ALA A 189 -0.85 24.38 -10.63
C ALA A 189 -0.87 24.51 -9.08
N GLN A 190 -0.42 23.47 -8.37
CA GLN A 190 0.06 23.55 -6.98
C GLN A 190 1.61 23.62 -6.95
N CYS A 191 2.19 24.40 -6.03
CA CYS A 191 3.65 24.47 -5.84
C CYS A 191 4.05 24.35 -4.36
N PRO A 192 4.48 23.16 -3.89
CA PRO A 192 4.98 22.99 -2.52
C PRO A 192 6.46 23.38 -2.42
N TYR A 193 6.74 24.44 -1.67
CA TYR A 193 8.10 24.86 -1.29
C TYR A 193 8.39 24.40 0.14
N ARG A 194 9.48 23.64 0.34
CA ARG A 194 9.97 23.27 1.66
C ARG A 194 11.42 23.68 1.85
N VAL A 195 11.66 24.55 2.83
CA VAL A 195 13.00 24.90 3.29
C VAL A 195 13.16 24.34 4.69
N LEU A 196 14.21 23.54 4.90
CA LEU A 196 14.52 22.95 6.19
C LEU A 196 15.83 23.56 6.70
N PHE A 197 15.78 24.19 7.87
CA PHE A 197 16.96 24.65 8.62
C PHE A 197 17.13 23.77 9.86
N VAL A 198 18.28 23.11 9.95
CA VAL A 198 18.67 22.31 11.12
C VAL A 198 19.91 22.91 11.73
N CYS A 199 19.75 23.54 12.90
CA CYS A 199 20.83 24.11 13.70
C CYS A 199 20.72 23.59 15.14
N PRO A 200 21.67 22.76 15.61
CA PRO A 200 21.65 22.21 16.97
C PRO A 200 22.21 23.17 18.05
N VAL A 201 22.67 24.37 17.68
CA VAL A 201 23.34 25.36 18.56
C VAL A 201 22.71 26.75 18.34
N PRO A 202 22.53 27.59 19.38
CA PRO A 202 21.90 28.92 19.25
C PRO A 202 22.65 29.87 18.30
N ILE A 203 21.87 30.67 17.56
CA ILE A 203 22.35 31.66 16.59
C ILE A 203 22.38 33.05 17.26
N PRO A 204 23.52 33.77 17.26
CA PRO A 204 23.64 35.07 17.93
C PRO A 204 23.18 36.28 17.08
N CYS A 205 22.87 36.10 15.79
CA CYS A 205 22.61 37.17 14.82
C CYS A 205 21.25 37.02 14.10
N PRO A 206 20.60 38.10 13.63
CA PRO A 206 19.31 38.03 12.96
C PRO A 206 19.38 37.40 11.56
N VAL A 207 18.33 36.66 11.20
CA VAL A 207 18.15 36.03 9.88
C VAL A 207 16.90 36.60 9.22
N CYS A 208 17.02 37.04 7.96
CA CYS A 208 15.91 37.66 7.20
C CYS A 208 15.64 36.90 5.90
N VAL A 209 14.38 36.48 5.71
CA VAL A 209 13.92 35.76 4.50
C VAL A 209 12.71 36.47 3.90
N PRO A 210 12.91 37.49 3.04
CA PRO A 210 11.83 38.16 2.33
C PRO A 210 11.47 37.42 1.02
N SER A 211 10.19 37.06 0.85
CA SER A 211 9.70 36.42 -0.38
C SER A 211 8.55 37.22 -1.01
N ALA A 212 8.72 37.66 -2.25
CA ALA A 212 7.71 38.39 -3.02
C ALA A 212 7.09 37.51 -4.11
N HIS A 213 5.77 37.44 -4.16
CA HIS A 213 5.03 36.67 -5.15
C HIS A 213 3.98 37.56 -5.83
N THR A 214 4.00 37.62 -7.16
CA THR A 214 2.96 38.26 -7.97
C THR A 214 2.31 37.19 -8.85
N VAL A 215 1.05 36.88 -8.58
CA VAL A 215 0.35 35.74 -9.21
C VAL A 215 -0.93 36.25 -9.88
N SER A 216 -1.13 35.86 -11.14
CA SER A 216 -2.33 36.15 -11.91
C SER A 216 -2.89 34.84 -12.50
N CYS A 217 -3.65 34.11 -11.67
CA CYS A 217 -4.18 32.77 -11.95
C CYS A 217 -5.61 32.64 -11.43
N LEU A 218 -6.41 31.73 -12.00
CA LEU A 218 -7.82 31.52 -11.63
C LEU A 218 -8.08 30.48 -10.53
N CYS A 219 -7.12 29.60 -10.20
CA CYS A 219 -7.29 28.48 -9.25
C CYS A 219 -6.09 28.24 -8.30
N VAL A 220 -6.34 27.50 -7.21
CA VAL A 220 -5.59 27.39 -5.92
C VAL A 220 -4.57 26.19 -5.94
N GLN A 221 -3.42 26.08 -5.23
CA GLN A 221 -2.90 26.62 -3.95
C GLN A 221 -1.34 26.68 -3.92
N CYS A 222 -0.72 27.33 -2.91
CA CYS A 222 0.74 27.27 -2.64
C CYS A 222 1.10 27.07 -1.14
N PRO A 223 1.40 25.84 -0.68
CA PRO A 223 1.86 25.60 0.69
C PRO A 223 3.38 25.86 0.84
N TYR A 224 3.74 26.94 1.53
CA TYR A 224 5.10 27.24 1.97
C TYR A 224 5.32 26.69 3.38
N ARG A 225 6.30 25.80 3.58
CA ARG A 225 6.71 25.33 4.92
C ARG A 225 8.20 25.54 5.13
N VAL A 226 8.54 26.51 5.98
CA VAL A 226 9.85 26.59 6.64
C VAL A 226 9.75 25.80 7.94
N LEU A 227 10.63 24.82 8.13
CA LEU A 227 10.78 24.16 9.42
C LEU A 227 12.15 24.54 9.98
N PHE A 228 12.14 25.28 11.09
CA PHE A 228 13.32 25.49 11.92
C PHE A 228 13.31 24.42 13.02
N VAL A 229 14.36 23.62 13.09
CA VAL A 229 14.54 22.62 14.15
C VAL A 229 15.73 23.05 15.00
N CYS A 230 15.44 23.61 16.18
CA CYS A 230 16.42 23.97 17.19
C CYS A 230 15.94 23.48 18.57
N PRO A 231 16.74 22.71 19.34
CA PRO A 231 16.31 22.11 20.61
C PRO A 231 16.48 23.03 21.84
N LEU A 232 16.88 24.30 21.66
CA LEU A 232 17.15 25.27 22.73
C LEU A 232 16.53 26.64 22.42
N PRO A 233 16.19 27.46 23.43
CA PRO A 233 15.53 28.76 23.24
C PRO A 233 16.43 29.79 22.54
N ILE A 234 15.83 30.60 21.67
CA ILE A 234 16.51 31.60 20.84
C ILE A 234 16.44 32.98 21.53
N PRO A 235 17.57 33.70 21.75
CA PRO A 235 17.58 34.99 22.45
C PRO A 235 17.32 36.23 21.57
N CYS A 236 17.20 36.08 20.24
CA CYS A 236 17.08 37.17 19.27
C CYS A 236 15.86 37.00 18.34
N PRO A 237 15.25 38.09 17.82
CA PRO A 237 14.07 38.01 16.97
C PRO A 237 14.37 37.46 15.56
N VAL A 238 13.51 36.56 15.07
CA VAL A 238 13.52 36.05 13.69
C VAL A 238 12.42 36.76 12.89
N CYS A 239 12.79 37.48 11.82
CA CYS A 239 11.84 38.24 11.01
C CYS A 239 11.49 37.48 9.73
N VAL A 240 10.30 36.85 9.72
CA VAL A 240 9.70 36.25 8.51
C VAL A 240 8.53 37.12 8.06
N SER A 241 8.75 37.95 7.05
CA SER A 241 7.70 38.76 6.43
C SER A 241 7.06 38.00 5.27
N SER A 242 6.08 37.14 5.56
CA SER A 242 5.18 36.59 4.55
C SER A 242 3.81 37.27 4.64
N ALA A 243 3.35 37.86 3.53
CA ALA A 243 1.98 38.35 3.40
C ALA A 243 1.01 37.17 3.16
N ALA A 244 0.88 36.29 4.15
CA ALA A 244 0.02 35.11 4.11
C ALA A 244 -0.82 35.03 5.39
N ARG A 245 -2.15 35.13 5.24
CA ARG A 245 -3.09 34.88 6.35
C ARG A 245 -2.95 33.44 6.85
N SER A 246 -3.21 33.27 8.15
CA SER A 246 -3.05 32.03 8.91
C SER A 246 -3.74 30.80 8.29
N SER A 247 -3.15 29.63 8.57
CA SER A 247 -3.66 28.27 8.35
C SER A 247 -5.18 28.11 8.30
N ALA A 248 -5.70 27.57 7.17
CA ALA A 248 -7.14 27.42 6.93
C ALA A 248 -7.55 26.10 6.21
N ASP A 249 -6.70 25.05 6.22
CA ASP A 249 -6.96 23.77 5.50
C ASP A 249 -7.39 22.60 6.41
N SER A 250 -7.71 22.87 7.66
CA SER A 250 -8.51 21.94 8.45
C SER A 250 -9.63 22.71 9.12
N ASN A 251 -10.76 22.84 8.40
CA ASN A 251 -12.04 23.28 8.96
C ASN A 251 -12.56 22.34 10.06
N LEU A 252 -11.75 21.44 10.61
CA LEU A 252 -12.07 20.56 11.72
C LEU A 252 -12.50 21.37 12.96
N ASP A 253 -11.81 22.48 13.26
CA ASP A 253 -12.23 23.37 14.35
C ASP A 253 -13.52 24.11 14.02
N ASP A 254 -13.74 24.52 12.78
CA ASP A 254 -14.96 25.23 12.40
C ASP A 254 -16.16 24.30 12.19
N ILE A 255 -15.93 23.04 11.81
CA ILE A 255 -16.90 21.93 11.82
C ILE A 255 -17.20 21.54 13.26
N CYS A 256 -16.21 21.44 14.14
CA CYS A 256 -16.44 21.19 15.56
C CYS A 256 -17.12 22.38 16.26
N LYS A 257 -16.83 23.63 15.90
CA LYS A 257 -17.59 24.81 16.37
C LYS A 257 -19.00 24.82 15.79
N LEU A 258 -19.19 24.48 14.51
CA LEU A 258 -20.50 24.33 13.89
C LEU A 258 -21.29 23.28 14.65
N LEU A 259 -20.81 22.03 14.74
CA LEU A 259 -21.47 20.94 15.47
C LEU A 259 -21.76 21.28 16.95
N ARG A 260 -20.82 21.91 17.66
CA ARG A 260 -21.02 22.36 19.06
C ARG A 260 -22.02 23.51 19.19
N SER A 261 -22.05 24.46 18.26
CA SER A 261 -22.98 25.59 18.26
C SER A 261 -24.37 25.24 17.71
N THR A 262 -24.46 24.21 16.85
CA THR A 262 -25.73 23.78 16.26
C THR A 262 -26.48 22.77 17.13
N GLY A 263 -25.77 21.92 17.87
CA GLY A 263 -26.34 20.86 18.70
C GLY A 263 -27.10 19.77 17.93
N TYR A 264 -27.25 18.59 18.53
CA TYR A 264 -28.10 17.53 17.97
C TYR A 264 -29.55 17.75 18.41
N SER A 265 -30.41 18.18 17.47
CA SER A 265 -31.84 18.41 17.73
C SER A 265 -32.66 17.95 16.54
N SER A 266 -33.71 17.16 16.81
CA SER A 266 -34.62 16.60 15.82
C SER A 266 -35.61 17.64 15.23
N GLN A 267 -35.64 18.88 15.74
CA GLN A 267 -36.51 19.92 15.23
C GLN A 267 -35.82 20.79 14.16
N SER A 268 -36.37 20.73 12.94
CA SER A 268 -36.07 21.52 11.73
C SER A 268 -34.76 22.35 11.74
N GLY A 269 -33.65 21.69 11.41
CA GLY A 269 -32.33 22.34 11.27
C GLY A 269 -32.23 23.41 10.17
N ALA A 270 -33.22 23.53 9.28
CA ALA A 270 -33.16 24.36 8.08
C ALA A 270 -33.31 25.88 8.31
N LYS A 271 -33.87 26.34 9.45
CA LYS A 271 -33.93 27.78 9.78
C LYS A 271 -32.58 28.43 10.11
N ARG A 272 -31.48 27.67 10.10
CA ARG A 272 -30.18 28.05 10.68
C ARG A 272 -29.24 28.77 9.70
N VAL A 273 -29.58 28.84 8.41
CA VAL A 273 -28.93 29.70 7.42
C VAL A 273 -29.99 30.65 6.85
N PRO A 274 -29.82 31.98 6.95
CA PRO A 274 -30.80 32.94 6.44
C PRO A 274 -30.72 33.02 4.90
N ILE A 275 -31.45 32.15 4.22
CA ILE A 275 -31.67 32.21 2.78
C ILE A 275 -32.88 33.12 2.52
N SER A 276 -32.82 33.96 1.48
CA SER A 276 -33.92 34.85 1.09
C SER A 276 -35.24 34.08 0.91
N SER A 277 -36.28 34.51 1.63
CA SER A 277 -37.63 33.93 1.56
C SER A 277 -38.22 34.03 0.15
N THR A 278 -37.92 35.09 -0.59
CA THR A 278 -38.28 35.27 -2.00
C THR A 278 -37.62 34.21 -2.87
N PHE A 279 -36.31 33.97 -2.68
CA PHE A 279 -35.58 32.95 -3.43
C PHE A 279 -36.13 31.54 -3.16
N ILE A 280 -36.34 31.16 -1.90
CA ILE A 280 -36.92 29.85 -1.56
C ILE A 280 -38.34 29.71 -2.15
N SER A 281 -39.14 30.78 -2.12
CA SER A 281 -40.49 30.77 -2.71
C SER A 281 -40.47 30.61 -4.22
N MET A 282 -39.51 31.23 -4.92
CA MET A 282 -39.29 31.01 -6.36
C MET A 282 -38.83 29.58 -6.65
N VAL A 283 -37.89 29.05 -5.88
CA VAL A 283 -37.38 27.67 -6.03
C VAL A 283 -38.50 26.64 -5.80
N ILE A 284 -39.29 26.78 -4.72
CA ILE A 284 -40.44 25.89 -4.46
C ILE A 284 -41.53 26.07 -5.52
N GLY A 285 -41.74 27.28 -6.05
CA GLY A 285 -42.64 27.54 -7.17
C GLY A 285 -42.22 26.75 -8.42
N ARG A 286 -40.95 26.89 -8.84
CA ARG A 286 -40.37 26.14 -9.97
C ARG A 286 -40.40 24.63 -9.75
N LEU A 287 -39.99 24.16 -8.56
CA LEU A 287 -40.03 22.75 -8.17
C LEU A 287 -41.45 22.17 -8.08
N ARG A 288 -42.51 22.98 -8.07
CA ARG A 288 -43.90 22.52 -8.16
C ARG A 288 -44.48 22.60 -9.56
N SER A 289 -44.12 23.62 -10.34
CA SER A 289 -44.69 23.88 -11.66
C SER A 289 -44.02 23.06 -12.76
N ASP A 290 -42.70 23.16 -12.87
CA ASP A 290 -41.93 22.74 -14.05
C ASP A 290 -41.37 21.32 -13.86
N ASP A 291 -41.14 20.56 -14.95
CA ASP A 291 -40.26 19.38 -14.94
C ASP A 291 -38.83 19.85 -15.21
N ILE A 292 -38.08 20.12 -14.14
CA ILE A 292 -36.76 20.78 -14.22
C ILE A 292 -35.73 19.89 -14.94
N TYR A 293 -35.96 18.58 -14.99
CA TYR A 293 -35.05 17.61 -15.58
C TYR A 293 -35.56 16.99 -16.90
N ASN A 294 -36.75 17.39 -17.38
CA ASN A 294 -37.43 16.82 -18.54
C ASN A 294 -37.56 15.28 -18.50
N GLN A 295 -37.64 14.71 -17.28
CA GLN A 295 -37.64 13.26 -17.07
C GLN A 295 -38.98 12.62 -17.43
N VAL A 296 -40.08 13.36 -17.48
CA VAL A 296 -41.41 12.84 -17.87
C VAL A 296 -41.41 12.31 -19.31
N SER A 297 -40.61 12.88 -20.21
CA SER A 297 -40.47 12.38 -21.60
C SER A 297 -39.91 10.94 -21.66
N ALA A 298 -39.04 10.57 -20.73
CA ALA A 298 -38.48 9.22 -20.62
C ALA A 298 -39.48 8.20 -20.06
N TYR A 299 -40.57 8.66 -19.40
CA TYR A 299 -41.59 7.83 -18.73
C TYR A 299 -43.01 8.16 -19.26
N PRO A 300 -43.41 7.61 -20.42
CA PRO A 300 -44.67 7.96 -21.09
C PRO A 300 -45.94 7.45 -20.39
N LEU A 301 -45.83 6.50 -19.46
CA LEU A 301 -46.97 5.96 -18.71
C LEU A 301 -47.29 6.87 -17.52
N PRO A 302 -48.54 7.34 -17.34
CA PRO A 302 -48.92 8.26 -16.25
C PRO A 302 -48.59 7.71 -14.86
N GLU A 303 -48.68 6.39 -14.71
CA GLU A 303 -48.42 5.67 -13.47
C GLU A 303 -46.94 5.69 -13.06
N HIS A 304 -46.02 6.08 -13.95
CA HIS A 304 -44.58 6.21 -13.66
C HIS A 304 -44.19 7.64 -13.24
N ARG A 305 -45.14 8.58 -13.18
CA ARG A 305 -44.91 10.00 -12.86
C ARG A 305 -44.14 10.19 -11.55
N SER A 306 -44.48 9.43 -10.52
CA SER A 306 -43.84 9.50 -9.20
C SER A 306 -42.36 9.14 -9.24
N THR A 307 -41.99 8.13 -10.02
CA THR A 307 -40.60 7.74 -10.27
C THR A 307 -39.89 8.76 -11.16
N ALA A 308 -40.54 9.22 -12.22
CA ALA A 308 -39.99 10.23 -13.14
C ALA A 308 -39.67 11.56 -12.43
N LEU A 309 -40.45 11.94 -11.42
CA LEU A 309 -40.24 13.17 -10.63
C LEU A 309 -39.48 12.93 -9.32
N ALA A 310 -38.97 11.72 -9.03
CA ALA A 310 -38.48 11.36 -7.71
C ALA A 310 -37.28 12.21 -7.24
N ASN A 311 -36.36 12.60 -8.14
CA ASN A 311 -35.24 13.47 -7.80
C ASN A 311 -35.70 14.90 -7.47
N GLN A 312 -36.69 15.39 -8.20
CA GLN A 312 -37.34 16.68 -7.94
C GLN A 312 -38.15 16.65 -6.62
N ALA A 313 -38.80 15.53 -6.33
CA ALA A 313 -39.53 15.29 -5.08
C ALA A 313 -38.58 15.30 -3.87
N ALA A 314 -37.40 14.68 -3.97
CA ALA A 314 -36.37 14.72 -2.94
C ALA A 314 -35.85 16.16 -2.68
N MET A 315 -35.60 16.93 -3.73
CA MET A 315 -35.22 18.34 -3.60
C MET A 315 -36.33 19.17 -2.96
N LEU A 316 -37.59 18.95 -3.35
CA LEU A 316 -38.75 19.63 -2.80
C LEU A 316 -38.94 19.31 -1.30
N TYR A 317 -38.79 18.04 -0.91
CA TYR A 317 -38.79 17.60 0.50
C TYR A 317 -37.78 18.41 1.34
N VAL A 318 -36.54 18.54 0.87
CA VAL A 318 -35.51 19.35 1.57
C VAL A 318 -35.88 20.84 1.61
N CYS A 319 -36.34 21.40 0.49
CA CYS A 319 -36.71 22.81 0.39
C CYS A 319 -37.87 23.20 1.32
N LEU A 320 -38.83 22.30 1.56
CA LEU A 320 -40.00 22.57 2.41
C LEU A 320 -39.63 22.89 3.87
N TYR A 321 -38.53 22.36 4.40
CA TYR A 321 -38.07 22.70 5.76
C TYR A 321 -37.59 24.14 5.91
N PHE A 322 -37.20 24.81 4.81
CA PHE A 322 -36.86 26.23 4.83
C PHE A 322 -38.11 27.13 4.87
N ILE A 323 -39.31 26.61 4.57
CA ILE A 323 -40.60 27.30 4.76
C ILE A 323 -41.59 26.41 5.56
N PRO A 324 -41.40 26.26 6.90
CA PRO A 324 -42.26 25.42 7.73
C PRO A 324 -43.74 25.83 7.76
N SER A 325 -44.08 27.07 7.38
CA SER A 325 -45.49 27.50 7.28
C SER A 325 -46.27 26.72 6.23
N ILE A 326 -45.62 26.25 5.15
CA ILE A 326 -46.26 25.37 4.16
C ILE A 326 -46.63 24.03 4.82
N LEU A 327 -45.65 23.38 5.45
CA LEU A 327 -45.82 22.09 6.15
C LEU A 327 -46.84 22.16 7.31
N GLN A 328 -46.91 23.29 8.03
CA GLN A 328 -47.78 23.43 9.20
C GLN A 328 -49.20 23.92 8.89
N THR A 329 -49.36 24.88 7.97
CA THR A 329 -50.62 25.63 7.81
C THR A 329 -51.25 25.57 6.42
N GLN A 330 -50.46 25.40 5.34
CA GLN A 330 -50.97 25.57 3.96
C GLN A 330 -51.47 24.24 3.37
N GLN A 331 -52.59 23.74 3.90
CA GLN A 331 -53.18 22.44 3.53
C GLN A 331 -53.38 22.26 2.02
N ALA A 332 -53.92 23.26 1.31
CA ALA A 332 -54.16 23.15 -0.13
C ALA A 332 -52.86 22.92 -0.94
N LYS A 333 -51.78 23.64 -0.61
CA LYS A 333 -50.48 23.45 -1.27
C LYS A 333 -49.84 22.12 -0.89
N MET A 334 -49.96 21.68 0.36
CA MET A 334 -49.43 20.37 0.76
C MET A 334 -50.19 19.21 0.09
N ARG A 335 -51.51 19.31 -0.11
CA ARG A 335 -52.28 18.33 -0.88
C ARG A 335 -51.78 18.26 -2.33
N GLU A 336 -51.69 19.40 -3.03
CA GLU A 336 -51.15 19.46 -4.40
C GLU A 336 -49.74 18.85 -4.52
N ILE A 337 -48.86 19.09 -3.54
CA ILE A 337 -47.51 18.51 -3.49
C ILE A 337 -47.58 16.98 -3.32
N VAL A 338 -48.39 16.49 -2.38
CA VAL A 338 -48.54 15.05 -2.14
C VAL A 338 -49.16 14.33 -3.33
N ASP A 339 -50.25 14.86 -3.89
CA ASP A 339 -50.94 14.26 -5.03
C ASP A 339 -50.02 14.21 -6.27
N LYS A 340 -49.16 15.23 -6.48
CA LYS A 340 -48.23 15.27 -7.62
C LYS A 340 -47.01 14.36 -7.44
N TYR A 341 -46.35 14.41 -6.28
CA TYR A 341 -45.01 13.81 -6.04
C TYR A 341 -45.01 12.56 -5.14
N PHE A 342 -46.01 12.39 -4.27
CA PHE A 342 -46.08 11.32 -3.26
C PHE A 342 -47.45 10.56 -3.23
N PRO A 343 -48.10 10.24 -4.38
CA PRO A 343 -49.41 9.54 -4.37
C PRO A 343 -49.28 8.03 -4.04
N ASP A 344 -48.10 7.47 -4.27
CA ASP A 344 -47.77 6.03 -4.22
C ASP A 344 -46.44 5.76 -3.48
N ASN A 345 -45.66 6.81 -3.18
CA ASN A 345 -44.34 6.73 -2.56
C ASN A 345 -44.30 7.54 -1.25
N TRP A 346 -44.19 6.86 -0.10
CA TRP A 346 -43.97 7.50 1.21
C TRP A 346 -42.58 7.23 1.79
N VAL A 347 -41.82 6.29 1.21
CA VAL A 347 -40.38 6.15 1.46
C VAL A 347 -39.63 6.74 0.27
N ILE A 348 -38.77 7.73 0.52
CA ILE A 348 -38.01 8.44 -0.51
C ILE A 348 -36.50 8.28 -0.28
N SER A 349 -35.70 8.40 -1.35
CA SER A 349 -34.25 8.54 -1.23
C SER A 349 -33.86 10.00 -1.50
N VAL A 350 -33.16 10.63 -0.55
CA VAL A 350 -32.77 12.05 -0.66
C VAL A 350 -31.47 12.22 -1.44
N TYR A 351 -30.45 11.42 -1.11
CA TYR A 351 -29.15 11.43 -1.77
C TYR A 351 -28.42 10.10 -1.50
N MET A 352 -27.84 9.47 -2.53
CA MET A 352 -27.05 8.23 -2.44
C MET A 352 -27.61 7.20 -1.45
N GLY A 353 -28.88 6.82 -1.65
CA GLY A 353 -29.54 5.78 -0.86
C GLY A 353 -29.89 6.14 0.60
N ILE A 354 -29.67 7.38 1.04
CA ILE A 354 -30.21 7.86 2.32
C ILE A 354 -31.74 7.87 2.22
N THR A 355 -32.37 6.89 2.88
CA THR A 355 -33.83 6.73 2.93
C THR A 355 -34.45 7.66 3.97
N VAL A 356 -35.64 8.18 3.65
CA VAL A 356 -36.48 8.95 4.57
C VAL A 356 -37.91 8.46 4.46
N ASN A 357 -38.52 8.18 5.61
CA ASN A 357 -39.93 7.84 5.71
C ASN A 357 -40.74 9.11 5.99
N LEU A 358 -41.59 9.51 5.04
CA LEU A 358 -42.40 10.72 5.16
C LEU A 358 -43.42 10.62 6.30
N VAL A 359 -43.85 9.40 6.67
CA VAL A 359 -44.79 9.18 7.79
C VAL A 359 -44.17 9.64 9.12
N GLU A 360 -42.87 9.43 9.30
CA GLU A 360 -42.14 9.87 10.50
C GLU A 360 -41.71 11.34 10.37
N ALA A 361 -41.09 11.70 9.25
CA ALA A 361 -40.54 13.03 9.02
C ALA A 361 -41.59 14.15 9.03
N TRP A 362 -42.83 13.84 8.61
CA TRP A 362 -43.94 14.80 8.60
C TRP A 362 -44.94 14.65 9.75
N GLU A 363 -44.75 13.70 10.67
CA GLU A 363 -45.60 13.51 11.86
C GLU A 363 -45.81 14.80 12.70
N PRO A 364 -44.80 15.67 12.95
CA PRO A 364 -45.01 16.91 13.70
C PRO A 364 -45.73 18.02 12.91
N TYR A 365 -45.93 17.87 11.59
CA TYR A 365 -46.44 18.93 10.72
C TYR A 365 -47.89 18.71 10.29
N LYS A 366 -48.81 19.52 10.82
CA LYS A 366 -50.26 19.27 10.70
C LYS A 366 -50.76 19.23 9.25
N ALA A 367 -50.37 20.16 8.39
CA ALA A 367 -50.87 20.19 7.01
C ALA A 367 -50.24 19.07 6.15
N ALA A 368 -48.96 18.78 6.33
CA ALA A 368 -48.27 17.68 5.65
C ALA A 368 -48.82 16.30 6.05
N LYS A 369 -49.04 16.06 7.35
CA LYS A 369 -49.64 14.82 7.87
C LYS A 369 -51.05 14.57 7.33
N ILE A 370 -51.89 15.61 7.25
CA ILE A 370 -53.25 15.49 6.70
C ILE A 370 -53.21 15.16 5.21
N ALA A 371 -52.30 15.76 4.43
CA ALA A 371 -52.15 15.44 3.02
C ALA A 371 -51.65 14.00 2.81
N LEU A 372 -50.62 13.57 3.54
CA LEU A 372 -50.03 12.23 3.40
C LEU A 372 -50.97 11.09 3.84
N ASN A 373 -51.91 11.34 4.76
CA ASN A 373 -52.85 10.31 5.20
C ASN A 373 -53.74 9.73 4.08
N TYR A 374 -53.93 10.43 2.95
CA TYR A 374 -54.62 9.88 1.77
C TYR A 374 -53.77 8.84 1.05
N THR A 375 -52.47 9.09 0.87
CA THR A 375 -51.50 8.12 0.36
C THR A 375 -51.41 6.88 1.24
N LEU A 376 -51.48 7.06 2.57
CA LEU A 376 -51.33 6.00 3.57
C LEU A 376 -52.63 5.24 3.88
N ASP A 377 -53.69 5.40 3.08
CA ASP A 377 -54.88 4.59 3.27
C ASP A 377 -54.61 3.11 2.97
N SER A 378 -55.21 2.23 3.77
CA SER A 378 -55.03 0.79 3.70
C SER A 378 -55.42 0.19 2.35
N ALA A 379 -56.38 0.78 1.63
CA ALA A 379 -56.76 0.34 0.29
C ALA A 379 -55.70 0.72 -0.74
N ASN A 380 -55.19 1.96 -0.72
CA ASN A 380 -54.11 2.40 -1.62
C ASN A 380 -52.81 1.60 -1.39
N ILE A 381 -52.41 1.38 -0.12
CA ILE A 381 -51.24 0.56 0.21
C ILE A 381 -51.38 -0.84 -0.41
N ARG A 382 -52.56 -1.48 -0.27
CA ARG A 382 -52.84 -2.79 -0.87
C ARG A 382 -52.81 -2.76 -2.38
N GLU A 383 -53.41 -1.73 -2.99
CA GLU A 383 -53.46 -1.55 -4.45
C GLU A 383 -52.04 -1.46 -5.05
N GLN A 384 -51.19 -0.56 -4.52
CA GLN A 384 -49.82 -0.41 -5.01
C GLN A 384 -48.99 -1.68 -4.75
N ALA A 385 -49.06 -2.27 -3.55
CA ALA A 385 -48.33 -3.49 -3.22
C ALA A 385 -48.73 -4.67 -4.13
N SER A 386 -50.03 -4.87 -4.35
CA SER A 386 -50.57 -5.93 -5.24
C SER A 386 -50.16 -5.69 -6.69
N ARG A 387 -50.21 -4.44 -7.16
CA ARG A 387 -49.80 -4.05 -8.53
C ARG A 387 -48.35 -4.39 -8.80
N TYR A 388 -47.43 -4.08 -7.88
CA TYR A 388 -46.02 -4.45 -8.04
C TYR A 388 -45.78 -5.98 -7.89
N SER A 389 -46.58 -6.70 -7.09
CA SER A 389 -46.54 -8.18 -7.10
C SER A 389 -46.90 -8.76 -8.46
N VAL A 390 -48.00 -8.31 -9.08
CA VAL A 390 -48.45 -8.80 -10.39
C VAL A 390 -47.45 -8.42 -11.49
N SER A 391 -46.90 -7.20 -11.45
CA SER A 391 -45.85 -6.77 -12.38
C SER A 391 -44.60 -7.67 -12.29
N MET A 392 -44.14 -7.99 -11.08
CA MET A 392 -42.98 -8.88 -10.88
C MET A 392 -43.23 -10.32 -11.35
N GLU A 393 -44.45 -10.84 -11.20
CA GLU A 393 -44.83 -12.17 -11.72
C GLU A 393 -44.77 -12.23 -13.27
N GLY A 394 -45.17 -11.15 -13.96
CA GLY A 394 -45.12 -11.05 -15.42
C GLY A 394 -43.73 -10.70 -16.01
N LEU A 395 -43.01 -9.77 -15.39
CA LEU A 395 -41.71 -9.29 -15.90
C LEU A 395 -40.62 -10.35 -15.83
N ARG A 396 -40.59 -11.16 -14.76
CA ARG A 396 -39.54 -12.16 -14.55
C ARG A 396 -39.37 -13.14 -15.73
N PRO A 397 -40.41 -13.86 -16.22
CA PRO A 397 -40.26 -14.74 -17.37
C PRO A 397 -39.95 -13.97 -18.67
N GLN A 398 -40.46 -12.74 -18.82
CA GLN A 398 -40.19 -11.91 -19.99
C GLN A 398 -38.70 -11.54 -20.11
N ILE A 399 -38.09 -11.02 -19.04
CA ILE A 399 -36.65 -10.70 -19.04
C ILE A 399 -35.81 -11.97 -19.28
N GLN A 400 -36.18 -13.08 -18.65
CA GLN A 400 -35.47 -14.36 -18.83
C GLN A 400 -35.57 -14.89 -20.27
N GLN A 401 -36.67 -14.65 -20.98
CA GLN A 401 -36.78 -14.95 -22.41
C GLN A 401 -35.90 -14.02 -23.26
N LEU A 402 -35.90 -12.70 -22.98
CA LEU A 402 -35.06 -11.72 -23.67
C LEU A 402 -33.55 -12.01 -23.49
N LEU A 403 -33.16 -12.56 -22.34
CA LEU A 403 -31.79 -12.95 -22.02
C LEU A 403 -31.36 -14.33 -22.57
N LYS A 404 -32.24 -15.08 -23.24
CA LYS A 404 -31.82 -16.34 -23.90
C LYS A 404 -30.86 -16.04 -25.04
N GLU A 405 -29.81 -16.85 -25.15
CA GLU A 405 -28.80 -16.71 -26.19
C GLU A 405 -29.43 -16.71 -27.58
N GLY A 406 -28.96 -15.81 -28.45
CA GLY A 406 -29.45 -15.66 -29.81
C GLY A 406 -30.82 -14.97 -29.98
N PHE A 407 -31.51 -14.56 -28.90
CA PHE A 407 -32.76 -13.81 -28.99
C PHE A 407 -32.52 -12.32 -29.33
N LEU A 408 -31.64 -11.64 -28.60
CA LEU A 408 -31.28 -10.24 -28.87
C LEU A 408 -30.31 -10.15 -30.06
N ARG A 409 -30.86 -9.95 -31.26
CA ARG A 409 -30.12 -9.68 -32.50
C ARG A 409 -30.33 -8.21 -32.92
N GLU A 410 -29.36 -7.63 -33.66
CA GLU A 410 -29.43 -6.22 -34.11
C GLU A 410 -30.79 -5.90 -34.77
N GLU A 411 -31.27 -6.75 -35.69
CA GLU A 411 -32.57 -6.58 -36.38
C GLU A 411 -33.78 -6.60 -35.42
N ILE A 412 -33.85 -7.60 -34.53
CA ILE A 412 -34.95 -7.75 -33.56
C ILE A 412 -35.01 -6.56 -32.58
N VAL A 413 -33.83 -6.06 -32.18
CA VAL A 413 -33.72 -4.88 -31.31
C VAL A 413 -34.24 -3.63 -32.00
N LEU A 414 -33.84 -3.38 -33.25
CA LEU A 414 -34.27 -2.20 -34.02
C LEU A 414 -35.77 -2.22 -34.35
N ASP A 415 -36.34 -3.40 -34.62
CA ASP A 415 -37.77 -3.53 -34.91
C ASP A 415 -38.67 -3.45 -33.64
N ASN A 416 -38.10 -3.62 -32.43
CA ASN A 416 -38.88 -3.70 -31.18
C ASN A 416 -38.46 -2.68 -30.09
N VAL A 417 -37.73 -1.62 -30.44
CA VAL A 417 -37.24 -0.60 -29.49
C VAL A 417 -38.31 -0.12 -28.48
N PRO A 418 -39.56 0.21 -28.85
CA PRO A 418 -40.56 0.66 -27.90
C PRO A 418 -40.94 -0.40 -26.85
N LYS A 419 -41.03 -1.67 -27.26
CA LYS A 419 -41.36 -2.80 -26.36
C LYS A 419 -40.22 -3.07 -25.38
N LEU A 420 -38.97 -3.02 -25.86
CA LEU A 420 -37.78 -3.23 -25.03
C LEU A 420 -37.63 -2.09 -24.00
N LEU A 421 -37.86 -0.84 -24.40
CA LEU A 421 -37.84 0.31 -23.48
C LEU A 421 -38.97 0.27 -22.45
N ASN A 422 -40.17 -0.16 -22.82
CA ASN A 422 -41.27 -0.32 -21.85
C ASN A 422 -40.93 -1.40 -20.81
N CYS A 423 -40.46 -2.58 -21.24
CA CYS A 423 -40.01 -3.61 -20.33
C CYS A 423 -38.92 -3.09 -19.36
N LEU A 424 -37.91 -2.33 -19.85
CA LEU A 424 -36.91 -1.70 -18.99
C LEU A 424 -37.50 -0.70 -17.97
N ARG A 425 -38.51 0.09 -18.35
CA ARG A 425 -39.20 1.02 -17.44
C ARG A 425 -39.91 0.25 -16.34
N ASP A 426 -40.75 -0.70 -16.72
CA ASP A 426 -41.58 -1.49 -15.80
C ASP A 426 -40.69 -2.23 -14.77
N CYS A 427 -39.56 -2.78 -15.22
CA CYS A 427 -38.54 -3.38 -14.36
C CYS A 427 -37.97 -2.38 -13.34
N ASN A 428 -37.42 -1.25 -13.81
CA ASN A 428 -36.73 -0.31 -12.94
C ASN A 428 -37.67 0.40 -11.96
N VAL A 429 -38.91 0.72 -12.39
CA VAL A 429 -39.95 1.28 -11.51
C VAL A 429 -40.33 0.27 -10.42
N SER A 430 -40.59 -0.99 -10.79
CA SER A 430 -40.95 -2.05 -9.83
C SER A 430 -39.83 -2.35 -8.83
N ILE A 431 -38.58 -2.44 -9.30
CA ILE A 431 -37.41 -2.62 -8.45
C ILE A 431 -37.26 -1.42 -7.49
N ARG A 432 -37.41 -0.19 -7.99
CA ARG A 432 -37.29 1.03 -7.16
C ARG A 432 -38.32 1.05 -6.04
N TRP A 433 -39.59 0.83 -6.36
CA TRP A 433 -40.67 0.88 -5.37
C TRP A 433 -40.49 -0.19 -4.30
N LEU A 434 -40.22 -1.45 -4.71
CA LEU A 434 -40.03 -2.57 -3.79
C LEU A 434 -38.78 -2.39 -2.91
N MET A 435 -37.64 -1.98 -3.47
CA MET A 435 -36.43 -1.75 -2.68
C MET A 435 -36.61 -0.65 -1.63
N LEU A 436 -37.32 0.44 -1.95
CA LEU A 436 -37.56 1.53 -1.01
C LEU A 436 -38.55 1.12 0.09
N HIS A 437 -39.71 0.58 -0.28
CA HIS A 437 -40.79 0.32 0.69
C HIS A 437 -40.59 -0.93 1.54
N THR A 438 -39.61 -1.78 1.22
CA THR A 438 -39.22 -2.95 2.06
C THR A 438 -37.92 -2.76 2.84
N ALA A 439 -37.15 -1.69 2.60
CA ALA A 439 -35.86 -1.46 3.26
C ALA A 439 -35.99 -1.33 4.79
N ASP A 440 -35.22 -2.12 5.55
CA ASP A 440 -35.18 -2.06 7.01
C ASP A 440 -34.77 -0.68 7.54
N SER A 441 -33.85 0.00 6.85
CA SER A 441 -33.37 1.35 7.21
C SER A 441 -34.44 2.44 7.12
N ALA A 442 -35.57 2.18 6.45
CA ALA A 442 -36.65 3.14 6.27
C ALA A 442 -37.77 3.06 7.34
N TYR A 443 -37.66 2.18 8.33
CA TYR A 443 -38.71 2.02 9.35
C TYR A 443 -38.11 1.84 10.74
N ASP A 444 -38.39 2.76 11.67
CA ASP A 444 -38.04 2.58 13.08
C ASP A 444 -38.79 1.35 13.66
N PRO A 445 -38.07 0.31 14.15
CA PRO A 445 -38.68 -0.88 14.73
C PRO A 445 -39.46 -0.61 16.02
N ASN A 446 -39.27 0.54 16.68
CA ASN A 446 -40.03 0.88 17.88
C ASN A 446 -41.45 1.35 17.53
N ASN A 447 -41.63 2.09 16.44
CA ASN A 447 -42.92 2.63 16.03
C ASN A 447 -43.90 1.56 15.50
N LYS A 448 -45.03 1.37 16.21
CA LYS A 448 -46.05 0.36 15.86
C LYS A 448 -46.76 0.65 14.53
N ARG A 449 -47.04 1.92 14.20
CA ARG A 449 -47.74 2.31 12.95
C ARG A 449 -46.86 2.03 11.73
N LEU A 450 -45.57 2.35 11.83
CA LEU A 450 -44.59 2.09 10.78
C LEU A 450 -44.43 0.60 10.49
N ARG A 451 -44.34 -0.24 11.55
CA ARG A 451 -44.32 -1.70 11.41
C ARG A 451 -45.57 -2.23 10.71
N GLN A 452 -46.76 -1.82 11.12
CA GLN A 452 -48.01 -2.25 10.49
C GLN A 452 -48.07 -1.91 8.99
N ILE A 453 -47.61 -0.72 8.57
CA ILE A 453 -47.53 -0.33 7.16
C ILE A 453 -46.53 -1.23 6.41
N LYS A 454 -45.35 -1.47 6.99
CA LYS A 454 -44.31 -2.33 6.39
C LYS A 454 -44.77 -3.78 6.26
N ASP A 455 -45.39 -4.33 7.30
CA ASP A 455 -45.92 -5.68 7.33
C ASP A 455 -47.05 -5.84 6.29
N GLN A 456 -47.91 -4.82 6.13
CA GLN A 456 -48.90 -4.79 5.06
C GLN A 456 -48.23 -4.82 3.66
N VAL A 457 -47.24 -3.97 3.41
CA VAL A 457 -46.51 -3.94 2.13
C VAL A 457 -45.89 -5.31 1.83
N ILE A 458 -45.17 -5.91 2.79
CA ILE A 458 -44.49 -7.21 2.62
C ILE A 458 -45.49 -8.32 2.28
N ASN A 459 -46.64 -8.35 2.96
CA ASN A 459 -47.68 -9.36 2.74
C ASN A 459 -48.43 -9.15 1.41
N ASP A 460 -48.97 -7.94 1.18
CA ASP A 460 -49.76 -7.61 0.00
C ASP A 460 -48.90 -7.64 -1.29
N SER A 461 -47.58 -7.37 -1.20
CA SER A 461 -46.65 -7.48 -2.34
C SER A 461 -45.99 -8.86 -2.51
N LYS A 462 -46.38 -9.87 -1.70
CA LYS A 462 -45.75 -11.22 -1.66
C LYS A 462 -44.21 -11.17 -1.63
N TYR A 463 -43.63 -10.26 -0.85
CA TYR A 463 -42.21 -9.91 -0.97
C TYR A 463 -41.26 -11.09 -0.75
N ASN A 464 -40.34 -11.31 -1.69
CA ASN A 464 -39.26 -12.28 -1.55
C ASN A 464 -37.93 -11.66 -2.00
N PRO A 465 -36.95 -11.47 -1.09
CA PRO A 465 -35.71 -10.77 -1.40
C PRO A 465 -34.85 -11.52 -2.42
N LYS A 466 -34.93 -12.86 -2.51
CA LYS A 466 -34.21 -13.65 -3.52
C LYS A 466 -34.80 -13.44 -4.92
N ILE A 467 -36.12 -13.29 -5.03
CA ILE A 467 -36.80 -13.04 -6.32
C ILE A 467 -36.51 -11.60 -6.78
N LEU A 468 -36.63 -10.61 -5.89
CA LEU A 468 -36.28 -9.23 -6.23
C LEU A 468 -34.80 -9.11 -6.66
N PHE A 469 -33.89 -9.76 -5.94
CA PHE A 469 -32.48 -9.81 -6.31
C PHE A 469 -32.25 -10.47 -7.69
N GLN A 470 -32.91 -11.59 -7.99
CA GLN A 470 -32.81 -12.22 -9.30
C GLN A 470 -33.31 -11.32 -10.43
N VAL A 471 -34.41 -10.59 -10.22
CA VAL A 471 -34.93 -9.62 -11.20
C VAL A 471 -33.96 -8.44 -11.35
N LEU A 472 -33.38 -7.91 -10.26
CA LEU A 472 -32.33 -6.88 -10.34
C LEU A 472 -31.11 -7.34 -11.17
N LEU A 473 -30.63 -8.56 -10.95
CA LEU A 473 -29.52 -9.15 -11.73
C LEU A 473 -29.87 -9.26 -13.22
N ASP A 474 -31.04 -9.84 -13.53
CA ASP A 474 -31.47 -10.07 -14.91
C ASP A 474 -31.78 -8.73 -15.62
N THR A 475 -32.42 -7.76 -14.95
CA THR A 475 -32.61 -6.40 -15.49
C THR A 475 -31.29 -5.70 -15.74
N ALA A 476 -30.32 -5.76 -14.82
CA ALA A 476 -29.02 -5.14 -15.03
C ALA A 476 -28.24 -5.78 -16.20
N GLN A 477 -28.31 -7.10 -16.36
CA GLN A 477 -27.72 -7.81 -17.49
C GLN A 477 -28.39 -7.46 -18.81
N PHE A 478 -29.72 -7.33 -18.83
CA PHE A 478 -30.48 -6.94 -20.02
C PHE A 478 -30.15 -5.51 -20.44
N GLU A 479 -30.17 -4.58 -19.48
CA GLU A 479 -29.80 -3.17 -19.69
C GLU A 479 -28.36 -3.02 -20.20
N PHE A 480 -27.40 -3.75 -19.60
CA PHE A 480 -26.00 -3.75 -20.06
C PHE A 480 -25.87 -4.27 -21.49
N THR A 481 -26.45 -5.43 -21.79
CA THR A 481 -26.40 -6.04 -23.13
C THR A 481 -26.99 -5.09 -24.18
N LEU A 482 -28.15 -4.51 -23.89
CA LEU A 482 -28.85 -3.62 -24.82
C LEU A 482 -28.10 -2.29 -25.03
N LYS A 483 -27.55 -1.69 -23.97
CA LYS A 483 -26.71 -0.48 -24.06
C LYS A 483 -25.46 -0.72 -24.92
N GLU A 484 -24.77 -1.85 -24.74
CA GLU A 484 -23.58 -2.17 -25.55
C GLU A 484 -23.93 -2.42 -27.03
N MET A 485 -25.05 -3.10 -27.32
CA MET A 485 -25.55 -3.24 -28.70
C MET A 485 -25.84 -1.88 -29.34
N PHE A 486 -26.55 -0.98 -28.65
CA PHE A 486 -26.84 0.36 -29.18
C PHE A 486 -25.59 1.22 -29.37
N LYS A 487 -24.64 1.21 -28.44
CA LYS A 487 -23.35 1.90 -28.61
C LYS A 487 -22.60 1.40 -29.85
N LYS A 488 -22.49 0.07 -30.00
CA LYS A 488 -21.85 -0.55 -31.18
C LYS A 488 -22.54 -0.11 -32.47
N MET A 489 -23.86 -0.26 -32.54
CA MET A 489 -24.66 0.12 -33.71
C MET A 489 -24.55 1.63 -34.03
N LEU A 490 -24.44 2.51 -33.03
CA LEU A 490 -24.20 3.94 -33.23
C LEU A 490 -22.78 4.21 -33.76
N SER A 491 -21.75 3.57 -33.22
CA SER A 491 -20.37 3.73 -33.69
C SER A 491 -20.14 3.18 -35.11
N GLU A 492 -20.87 2.14 -35.50
CA GLU A 492 -20.80 1.52 -36.84
C GLU A 492 -21.83 2.13 -37.82
N LYS A 493 -22.66 3.08 -37.39
CA LYS A 493 -23.85 3.56 -38.11
C LYS A 493 -23.54 4.05 -39.52
N GLN A 494 -22.57 4.93 -39.66
CA GLN A 494 -22.20 5.51 -40.96
C GLN A 494 -21.57 4.44 -41.87
N LEU A 495 -20.59 3.68 -41.36
CA LEU A 495 -19.88 2.64 -42.13
C LEU A 495 -20.83 1.56 -42.67
N LYS A 496 -21.77 1.07 -41.84
CA LYS A 496 -22.78 0.11 -42.28
C LYS A 496 -23.71 0.70 -43.34
N TRP A 497 -24.16 1.95 -43.14
CA TRP A 497 -25.06 2.61 -44.10
C TRP A 497 -24.39 2.83 -45.47
N GLU A 498 -23.13 3.25 -45.50
CA GLU A 498 -22.34 3.41 -46.72
C GLU A 498 -22.07 2.06 -47.41
N SER A 499 -21.77 1.00 -46.64
CA SER A 499 -21.62 -0.37 -47.16
C SER A 499 -22.91 -0.88 -47.82
N TYR A 500 -24.07 -0.72 -47.17
CA TYR A 500 -25.36 -1.13 -47.75
C TYR A 500 -25.75 -0.30 -48.98
N ARG A 501 -25.39 0.99 -49.03
CA ARG A 501 -25.58 1.83 -50.23
C ARG A 501 -24.75 1.30 -51.40
N THR A 502 -23.49 0.95 -51.14
CA THR A 502 -22.55 0.46 -52.16
C THR A 502 -23.02 -0.89 -52.70
N GLU A 503 -23.25 -1.89 -51.84
CA GLU A 503 -23.79 -3.20 -52.26
C GLU A 503 -25.14 -3.04 -53.00
N GLY A 504 -26.04 -2.17 -52.51
CA GLY A 504 -27.31 -1.90 -53.19
C GLY A 504 -27.17 -1.32 -54.59
N SER A 505 -26.20 -0.42 -54.82
CA SER A 505 -25.90 0.13 -56.16
C SER A 505 -25.21 -0.89 -57.06
N GLU A 506 -24.24 -1.64 -56.53
CA GLU A 506 -23.51 -2.66 -57.28
C GLU A 506 -24.44 -3.77 -57.78
N ARG A 507 -25.38 -4.27 -56.95
CA ARG A 507 -26.38 -5.26 -57.38
C ARG A 507 -27.31 -4.75 -58.48
N MET A 508 -27.68 -3.47 -58.44
CA MET A 508 -28.45 -2.82 -59.51
C MET A 508 -27.64 -2.63 -60.80
N THR A 509 -26.34 -2.31 -60.66
CA THR A 509 -25.41 -2.23 -61.79
C THR A 509 -25.19 -3.60 -62.45
N GLU A 510 -24.99 -4.65 -61.66
CA GLU A 510 -24.87 -6.03 -62.14
C GLU A 510 -26.14 -6.49 -62.88
N LEU A 511 -27.33 -6.19 -62.35
CA LEU A 511 -28.59 -6.44 -63.04
C LEU A 511 -28.69 -5.72 -64.38
N ALA A 512 -28.26 -4.45 -64.45
CA ALA A 512 -28.24 -3.71 -65.71
C ALA A 512 -27.28 -4.33 -66.75
N GLU A 513 -26.13 -4.86 -66.33
CA GLU A 513 -25.18 -5.58 -67.21
C GLU A 513 -25.71 -6.94 -67.70
N VAL A 514 -26.59 -7.59 -66.93
CA VAL A 514 -27.30 -8.79 -67.38
C VAL A 514 -28.28 -8.43 -68.50
N PHE A 515 -29.15 -7.43 -68.28
CA PHE A 515 -30.12 -7.00 -69.30
C PHE A 515 -29.48 -6.32 -70.52
N SER A 516 -28.21 -5.92 -70.44
CA SER A 516 -27.44 -5.44 -71.61
C SER A 516 -26.94 -6.57 -72.51
N GLY A 517 -27.00 -7.82 -72.07
CA GLY A 517 -26.48 -8.99 -72.79
C GLY A 517 -24.96 -9.20 -72.68
N VAL A 518 -24.26 -8.45 -71.81
CA VAL A 518 -22.79 -8.54 -71.64
C VAL A 518 -22.40 -9.63 -70.63
N LYS A 519 -23.20 -9.81 -69.57
CA LYS A 519 -23.08 -10.93 -68.62
C LYS A 519 -24.24 -11.91 -68.83
N PRO A 520 -24.02 -13.11 -69.41
CA PRO A 520 -25.10 -14.06 -69.67
C PRO A 520 -25.51 -14.81 -68.39
N LEU A 521 -26.56 -14.32 -67.71
CA LEU A 521 -27.37 -15.20 -66.85
C LEU A 521 -28.25 -16.06 -67.76
N THR A 522 -28.30 -17.36 -67.49
CA THR A 522 -29.08 -18.30 -68.31
C THR A 522 -30.56 -17.93 -68.32
N ARG A 523 -31.12 -17.71 -69.53
CA ARG A 523 -32.53 -17.38 -69.80
C ARG A 523 -32.96 -15.92 -69.48
N VAL A 524 -32.07 -14.94 -69.66
CA VAL A 524 -32.46 -13.52 -69.71
C VAL A 524 -32.25 -12.98 -71.13
N GLU A 525 -33.30 -12.38 -71.72
CA GLU A 525 -33.21 -11.69 -73.01
C GLU A 525 -32.74 -10.24 -72.82
N LYS A 526 -32.02 -9.70 -73.81
CA LYS A 526 -31.52 -8.32 -73.79
C LYS A 526 -32.70 -7.35 -73.82
N ASN A 527 -32.75 -6.42 -72.85
CA ASN A 527 -33.79 -5.40 -72.76
C ASN A 527 -33.18 -4.04 -72.40
N GLU A 528 -33.08 -3.15 -73.39
CA GLU A 528 -32.43 -1.84 -73.25
C GLU A 528 -33.20 -0.89 -72.32
N ASN A 529 -34.53 -1.03 -72.23
CA ASN A 529 -35.35 -0.23 -71.32
C ASN A 529 -35.09 -0.61 -69.86
N LEU A 530 -35.06 -1.92 -69.55
CA LEU A 530 -34.74 -2.40 -68.20
C LEU A 530 -33.27 -2.10 -67.84
N GLN A 531 -32.33 -2.24 -68.78
CA GLN A 531 -30.93 -1.84 -68.58
C GLN A 531 -30.82 -0.36 -68.18
N ALA A 532 -31.49 0.54 -68.90
CA ALA A 532 -31.49 1.97 -68.59
C ALA A 532 -32.13 2.26 -67.22
N TRP A 533 -33.24 1.58 -66.90
CA TRP A 533 -33.94 1.72 -65.63
C TRP A 533 -33.09 1.28 -64.44
N PHE A 534 -32.47 0.10 -64.48
CA PHE A 534 -31.62 -0.40 -63.40
C PHE A 534 -30.38 0.47 -63.17
N ARG A 535 -29.78 1.04 -64.23
CA ARG A 535 -28.70 2.04 -64.09
C ARG A 535 -29.15 3.32 -63.40
N GLU A 536 -30.34 3.82 -63.73
CA GLU A 536 -30.88 5.01 -63.09
C GLU A 536 -31.23 4.76 -61.61
N ILE A 537 -31.75 3.57 -61.27
CA ILE A 537 -31.97 3.16 -59.87
C ILE A 537 -30.65 3.04 -59.09
N SER A 538 -29.61 2.42 -59.66
CA SER A 538 -28.25 2.39 -59.07
C SER A 538 -27.75 3.81 -58.75
N LYS A 539 -27.81 4.72 -59.74
CA LYS A 539 -27.41 6.12 -59.59
C LYS A 539 -28.25 6.86 -58.54
N GLN A 540 -29.54 6.56 -58.43
CA GLN A 540 -30.40 7.13 -57.39
C GLN A 540 -30.04 6.60 -55.99
N ILE A 541 -29.67 5.32 -55.85
CA ILE A 541 -29.15 4.75 -54.60
C ILE A 541 -27.82 5.42 -54.20
N GLU A 542 -26.88 5.60 -55.13
CA GLU A 542 -25.63 6.34 -54.88
C GLU A 542 -25.86 7.80 -54.48
N SER A 543 -26.86 8.46 -55.08
CA SER A 543 -27.22 9.85 -54.77
C SER A 543 -27.82 10.07 -53.36
N LEU A 544 -28.09 9.00 -52.61
CA LEU A 544 -28.54 9.09 -51.23
C LEU A 544 -27.41 9.69 -50.37
N ASN A 545 -27.72 10.75 -49.63
CA ASN A 545 -26.83 11.40 -48.67
C ASN A 545 -27.16 10.96 -47.24
N TYR A 546 -26.14 10.63 -46.45
CA TYR A 546 -26.28 10.24 -45.04
C TYR A 546 -26.70 11.42 -44.14
N GLU A 547 -26.20 12.63 -44.40
CA GLU A 547 -26.48 13.81 -43.57
C GLU A 547 -27.97 14.19 -43.60
N ASP A 548 -28.59 14.09 -44.79
CA ASP A 548 -29.97 14.48 -45.02
C ASP A 548 -30.96 13.33 -44.75
N SER A 549 -30.83 12.75 -43.55
CA SER A 549 -31.41 11.47 -43.15
C SER A 549 -32.92 11.30 -43.40
N THR A 550 -33.69 12.40 -43.30
CA THR A 550 -35.15 12.37 -43.50
C THR A 550 -35.51 12.34 -44.99
N ALA A 551 -34.78 13.08 -45.83
CA ALA A 551 -34.96 13.07 -47.27
C ALA A 551 -34.46 11.75 -47.89
N ALA A 552 -33.30 11.26 -47.43
CA ALA A 552 -32.76 9.96 -47.81
C ALA A 552 -33.74 8.83 -47.48
N GLY A 553 -34.23 8.75 -46.24
CA GLY A 553 -35.21 7.72 -45.83
C GLY A 553 -36.47 7.69 -46.68
N ARG A 554 -37.04 8.86 -47.04
CA ARG A 554 -38.21 8.94 -47.94
C ARG A 554 -37.90 8.44 -49.36
N LYS A 555 -36.77 8.84 -49.93
CA LYS A 555 -36.31 8.35 -51.24
C LYS A 555 -36.06 6.84 -51.23
N THR A 556 -35.46 6.31 -50.17
CA THR A 556 -35.22 4.85 -50.02
C THR A 556 -36.53 4.06 -50.01
N VAL A 557 -37.59 4.56 -49.36
CA VAL A 557 -38.92 3.94 -49.41
C VAL A 557 -39.51 3.96 -50.83
N GLN A 558 -39.37 5.06 -51.56
CA GLN A 558 -39.81 5.15 -52.97
C GLN A 558 -39.06 4.17 -53.88
N LEU A 559 -37.75 4.02 -53.69
CA LEU A 559 -36.92 3.05 -54.42
C LEU A 559 -37.31 1.60 -54.12
N ILE A 560 -37.63 1.27 -52.85
CA ILE A 560 -38.14 -0.06 -52.48
C ILE A 560 -39.47 -0.35 -53.18
N GLN A 561 -40.40 0.61 -53.18
CA GLN A 561 -41.69 0.47 -53.85
C GLN A 561 -41.53 0.26 -55.36
N ALA A 562 -40.69 1.06 -56.02
CA ALA A 562 -40.39 0.92 -57.44
C ALA A 562 -39.75 -0.45 -57.79
N LEU A 563 -38.93 -1.02 -56.90
CA LEU A 563 -38.36 -2.37 -57.04
C LEU A 563 -39.37 -3.51 -56.79
N VAL A 564 -40.50 -3.25 -56.11
CA VAL A 564 -41.62 -4.21 -56.02
C VAL A 564 -42.44 -4.13 -57.31
N GLU A 565 -42.84 -2.92 -57.71
CA GLU A 565 -43.62 -2.69 -58.92
C GLU A 565 -42.95 -3.26 -60.18
N VAL A 566 -41.65 -3.03 -60.38
CA VAL A 566 -40.92 -3.60 -61.54
C VAL A 566 -40.84 -5.13 -61.51
N GLN A 567 -40.86 -5.76 -60.33
CA GLN A 567 -40.90 -7.23 -60.24
C GLN A 567 -42.24 -7.76 -60.75
N GLU A 568 -43.35 -7.12 -60.35
CA GLU A 568 -44.72 -7.50 -60.69
C GLU A 568 -45.07 -7.18 -62.15
N PHE A 569 -44.85 -5.93 -62.60
CA PHE A 569 -45.26 -5.47 -63.95
C PHE A 569 -44.51 -6.13 -65.11
N HIS A 570 -43.26 -6.56 -64.91
CA HIS A 570 -42.43 -7.16 -65.97
C HIS A 570 -42.33 -8.70 -65.90
N GLN A 571 -43.14 -9.37 -65.06
CA GLN A 571 -43.13 -10.84 -64.90
C GLN A 571 -41.73 -11.41 -64.56
N LEU A 572 -40.90 -10.62 -63.87
CA LEU A 572 -39.52 -10.99 -63.51
C LEU A 572 -39.47 -12.13 -62.48
N GLU A 573 -40.61 -12.45 -61.86
CA GLU A 573 -40.88 -13.65 -61.06
C GLU A 573 -40.44 -14.96 -61.73
N SER A 574 -40.48 -15.00 -63.08
CA SER A 574 -40.02 -16.13 -63.88
C SER A 574 -38.53 -16.43 -63.77
N ASN A 575 -37.70 -15.48 -63.34
CA ASN A 575 -36.26 -15.66 -63.16
C ASN A 575 -35.85 -15.54 -61.68
N LEU A 576 -35.55 -16.68 -61.07
CA LEU A 576 -35.15 -16.81 -59.67
C LEU A 576 -33.92 -15.95 -59.31
N GLN A 577 -32.95 -15.82 -60.21
CA GLN A 577 -31.73 -15.05 -59.97
C GLN A 577 -32.06 -13.55 -59.93
N VAL A 578 -32.80 -13.04 -60.92
CA VAL A 578 -33.27 -11.64 -60.93
C VAL A 578 -34.11 -11.33 -59.69
N CYS A 579 -35.02 -12.23 -59.30
CA CYS A 579 -35.78 -12.11 -58.05
C CYS A 579 -34.89 -12.02 -56.81
N GLN A 580 -33.81 -12.81 -56.75
CA GLN A 580 -32.87 -12.77 -55.65
C GLN A 580 -32.10 -11.44 -55.60
N PHE A 581 -31.57 -10.95 -56.72
CA PHE A 581 -30.91 -9.63 -56.76
C PHE A 581 -31.84 -8.47 -56.36
N LEU A 582 -33.11 -8.51 -56.79
CA LEU A 582 -34.14 -7.55 -56.37
C LEU A 582 -34.45 -7.66 -54.86
N ALA A 583 -34.56 -8.88 -54.34
CA ALA A 583 -34.81 -9.12 -52.92
C ALA A 583 -33.63 -8.68 -52.03
N ASP A 584 -32.40 -8.98 -52.41
CA ASP A 584 -31.18 -8.57 -51.70
C ASP A 584 -31.01 -7.04 -51.75
N THR A 585 -31.29 -6.40 -52.89
CA THR A 585 -31.27 -4.93 -52.98
C THR A 585 -32.33 -4.30 -52.07
N ARG A 586 -33.58 -4.78 -52.09
CA ARG A 586 -34.62 -4.33 -51.16
C ARG A 586 -34.20 -4.54 -49.70
N LYS A 587 -33.55 -5.66 -49.38
CA LYS A 587 -33.03 -5.96 -48.04
C LYS A 587 -31.95 -4.97 -47.61
N PHE A 588 -31.01 -4.60 -48.48
CA PHE A 588 -30.02 -3.55 -48.20
C PHE A 588 -30.69 -2.19 -47.98
N LEU A 589 -31.64 -1.80 -48.83
CA LEU A 589 -32.40 -0.55 -48.67
C LEU A 589 -33.22 -0.51 -47.36
N HIS A 590 -33.84 -1.64 -46.96
CA HIS A 590 -34.48 -1.76 -45.64
C HIS A 590 -33.47 -1.65 -44.49
N GLN A 591 -32.28 -2.26 -44.60
CA GLN A 591 -31.22 -2.13 -43.59
C GLN A 591 -30.65 -0.70 -43.54
N MET A 592 -30.58 0.04 -44.65
CA MET A 592 -30.25 1.47 -44.67
C MET A 592 -31.27 2.30 -43.87
N ILE A 593 -32.58 2.08 -44.06
CA ILE A 593 -33.64 2.76 -43.30
C ILE A 593 -33.55 2.41 -41.80
N ARG A 594 -33.35 1.14 -41.44
CA ARG A 594 -33.16 0.72 -40.04
C ARG A 594 -31.94 1.42 -39.41
N THR A 595 -30.82 1.45 -40.13
CA THR A 595 -29.55 2.03 -39.67
C THR A 595 -29.65 3.55 -39.48
N ILE A 596 -30.30 4.27 -40.40
CA ILE A 596 -30.41 5.73 -40.32
C ILE A 596 -31.29 6.18 -39.14
N ASN A 597 -32.32 5.40 -38.81
CA ASN A 597 -33.26 5.64 -37.70
C ASN A 597 -32.70 5.38 -36.30
N ILE A 598 -31.46 4.90 -36.15
CA ILE A 598 -30.83 4.69 -34.84
C ILE A 598 -30.54 6.06 -34.20
N LYS A 599 -31.20 6.35 -33.07
CA LYS A 599 -31.09 7.62 -32.33
C LYS A 599 -30.31 7.46 -31.03
N GLU A 600 -29.49 8.46 -30.70
CA GLU A 600 -28.80 8.56 -29.41
C GLU A 600 -29.76 8.78 -28.23
N GLU A 601 -30.91 9.41 -28.48
CA GLU A 601 -32.04 9.59 -27.54
C GLU A 601 -32.46 8.29 -26.81
N VAL A 602 -32.30 7.13 -27.47
CA VAL A 602 -32.57 5.81 -26.90
C VAL A 602 -31.59 5.48 -25.77
N LEU A 603 -30.30 5.79 -25.92
CA LEU A 603 -29.30 5.61 -24.86
C LEU A 603 -29.54 6.56 -23.69
N ILE A 604 -29.91 7.81 -23.96
CA ILE A 604 -30.25 8.80 -22.92
C ILE A 604 -31.45 8.30 -22.10
N THR A 605 -32.49 7.79 -22.77
CA THR A 605 -33.65 7.17 -22.13
C THR A 605 -33.24 5.99 -21.24
N MET A 606 -32.38 5.10 -21.73
CA MET A 606 -31.86 3.97 -20.94
C MET A 606 -30.94 4.39 -19.78
N GLN A 607 -30.31 5.57 -19.83
CA GLN A 607 -29.53 6.10 -18.72
C GLN A 607 -30.44 6.69 -17.62
N ILE A 608 -31.47 7.46 -18.01
CA ILE A 608 -32.46 8.01 -17.07
C ILE A 608 -33.23 6.89 -16.37
N VAL A 609 -33.75 5.92 -17.13
CA VAL A 609 -34.53 4.78 -16.60
C VAL A 609 -33.64 3.82 -15.80
N GLY A 610 -32.34 3.79 -16.08
CA GLY A 610 -31.37 2.90 -15.44
C GLY A 610 -30.84 3.37 -14.09
N ASP A 611 -31.23 4.55 -13.58
CA ASP A 611 -30.72 5.09 -12.32
C ASP A 611 -30.94 4.13 -11.14
N LEU A 612 -29.87 3.87 -10.37
CA LEU A 612 -29.86 3.02 -9.18
C LEU A 612 -29.38 3.79 -7.93
N SER A 613 -29.29 5.13 -7.99
CA SER A 613 -28.81 6.01 -6.91
C SER A 613 -29.53 5.82 -5.57
N TYR A 614 -30.81 5.48 -5.61
CA TYR A 614 -31.65 5.21 -4.45
C TYR A 614 -31.25 3.93 -3.68
N ALA A 615 -30.53 3.01 -4.31
CA ALA A 615 -30.16 1.73 -3.71
C ALA A 615 -28.76 1.74 -3.06
N TRP A 616 -28.00 2.83 -3.13
CA TRP A 616 -26.58 2.85 -2.75
C TRP A 616 -26.29 2.34 -1.33
N GLN A 617 -27.16 2.62 -0.35
CA GLN A 617 -27.08 2.05 1.01
C GLN A 617 -27.89 0.75 1.14
N ILE A 618 -29.05 0.67 0.48
CA ILE A 618 -29.98 -0.47 0.57
C ILE A 618 -29.35 -1.76 0.02
N ILE A 619 -28.47 -1.65 -0.98
CA ILE A 619 -27.85 -2.80 -1.65
C ILE A 619 -27.05 -3.70 -0.70
N ASP A 620 -26.53 -3.15 0.42
CA ASP A 620 -25.74 -3.92 1.38
C ASP A 620 -26.55 -5.05 2.05
N SER A 621 -27.87 -4.89 2.19
CA SER A 621 -28.76 -5.93 2.73
C SER A 621 -28.84 -7.17 1.83
N PHE A 622 -28.54 -7.02 0.54
CA PHE A 622 -28.47 -8.11 -0.42
C PHE A 622 -27.09 -8.80 -0.47
N THR A 623 -26.06 -8.28 0.22
CA THR A 623 -24.69 -8.84 0.19
C THR A 623 -24.65 -10.33 0.52
N SER A 624 -25.39 -10.77 1.54
CA SER A 624 -25.45 -12.18 1.94
C SER A 624 -26.07 -13.07 0.86
N ILE A 625 -27.10 -12.57 0.16
CA ILE A 625 -27.77 -13.25 -0.94
C ILE A 625 -26.85 -13.30 -2.17
N MET A 626 -26.12 -12.21 -2.46
CA MET A 626 -25.10 -12.19 -3.51
C MET A 626 -24.01 -13.24 -3.25
N GLN A 627 -23.45 -13.25 -2.04
CA GLN A 627 -22.39 -14.16 -1.63
C GLN A 627 -22.82 -15.64 -1.67
N GLU A 628 -24.01 -15.96 -1.15
CA GLU A 628 -24.55 -17.33 -1.24
C GLU A 628 -24.84 -17.74 -2.68
N SER A 629 -25.32 -16.83 -3.53
CA SER A 629 -25.56 -17.11 -4.95
C SER A 629 -24.25 -17.43 -5.71
N ILE A 630 -23.15 -16.71 -5.40
CA ILE A 630 -21.81 -17.02 -5.93
C ILE A 630 -21.31 -18.37 -5.42
N ARG A 631 -21.52 -18.67 -4.13
CA ARG A 631 -21.10 -19.95 -3.51
C ARG A 631 -21.76 -21.15 -4.18
N VAL A 632 -23.03 -21.04 -4.57
CA VAL A 632 -23.77 -22.09 -5.29
C VAL A 632 -23.39 -22.15 -6.78
N ASN A 633 -23.20 -20.99 -7.43
CA ASN A 633 -22.84 -20.92 -8.85
C ASN A 633 -21.88 -19.75 -9.14
N PRO A 634 -20.56 -20.01 -9.29
CA PRO A 634 -19.56 -18.97 -9.55
C PRO A 634 -19.76 -18.18 -10.85
N SER A 635 -20.44 -18.73 -11.87
CA SER A 635 -20.73 -18.01 -13.12
C SER A 635 -21.65 -16.79 -12.92
N MET A 636 -22.36 -16.71 -11.79
CA MET A 636 -23.19 -15.56 -11.41
C MET A 636 -22.40 -14.25 -11.27
N VAL A 637 -21.08 -14.31 -11.11
CA VAL A 637 -20.19 -13.14 -11.13
C VAL A 637 -20.34 -12.33 -12.43
N THR A 638 -20.61 -12.99 -13.56
CA THR A 638 -20.85 -12.32 -14.86
C THR A 638 -22.11 -11.44 -14.84
N LYS A 639 -23.18 -11.86 -14.16
CA LYS A 639 -24.40 -11.04 -13.98
C LYS A 639 -24.20 -9.95 -12.92
N LEU A 640 -23.48 -10.27 -11.84
CA LEU A 640 -23.12 -9.29 -10.80
C LEU A 640 -22.28 -8.14 -11.35
N ARG A 641 -21.37 -8.42 -12.30
CA ARG A 641 -20.62 -7.40 -13.06
C ARG A 641 -21.55 -6.35 -13.68
N ALA A 642 -22.64 -6.75 -14.32
CA ALA A 642 -23.62 -5.82 -14.88
C ALA A 642 -24.34 -5.01 -13.80
N THR A 643 -24.62 -5.63 -12.64
CA THR A 643 -25.23 -4.95 -11.48
C THR A 643 -24.28 -3.92 -10.85
N PHE A 644 -22.98 -4.21 -10.75
CA PHE A 644 -21.97 -3.25 -10.28
C PHE A 644 -21.79 -2.07 -11.26
N LEU A 645 -21.88 -2.31 -12.57
CA LEU A 645 -21.88 -1.24 -13.58
C LEU A 645 -23.14 -0.37 -13.49
N LYS A 646 -24.32 -0.97 -13.24
CA LYS A 646 -25.57 -0.24 -12.97
C LYS A 646 -25.49 0.58 -11.68
N LEU A 647 -24.82 0.06 -10.64
CA LEU A 647 -24.58 0.83 -9.41
C LEU A 647 -23.57 1.98 -9.64
N ALA A 648 -22.59 1.80 -10.52
CA ALA A 648 -21.64 2.85 -10.89
C ALA A 648 -22.32 4.04 -11.59
N SER A 649 -23.35 3.83 -12.41
CA SER A 649 -24.05 4.93 -13.11
C SER A 649 -24.83 5.87 -12.17
N ALA A 650 -25.03 5.49 -10.90
CA ALA A 650 -25.53 6.42 -9.87
C ALA A 650 -24.63 7.65 -9.67
N LEU A 651 -23.35 7.56 -10.04
CA LEU A 651 -22.37 8.64 -9.93
C LEU A 651 -22.43 9.62 -11.11
N ASP A 652 -22.97 9.22 -12.26
CA ASP A 652 -22.94 10.00 -13.50
C ASP A 652 -23.59 11.38 -13.33
N LEU A 653 -24.82 11.42 -12.82
CA LEU A 653 -25.58 12.66 -12.69
C LEU A 653 -24.96 13.61 -11.63
N PRO A 654 -24.60 13.17 -10.41
CA PRO A 654 -23.88 14.02 -9.45
C PRO A 654 -22.54 14.57 -9.98
N LEU A 655 -21.71 13.73 -10.61
CA LEU A 655 -20.42 14.16 -11.16
C LEU A 655 -20.61 15.15 -12.32
N LEU A 656 -21.61 14.94 -13.18
CA LEU A 656 -21.97 15.86 -14.25
C LEU A 656 -22.43 17.22 -13.71
N ARG A 657 -23.12 17.27 -12.56
CA ARG A 657 -23.47 18.55 -11.89
C ARG A 657 -22.26 19.27 -11.31
N ILE A 658 -21.33 18.55 -10.70
CA ILE A 658 -20.07 19.14 -10.19
C ILE A 658 -19.23 19.70 -11.35
N ASN A 659 -19.19 19.00 -12.48
CA ASN A 659 -18.54 19.44 -13.71
C ASN A 659 -19.22 20.68 -14.32
N GLN A 660 -20.57 20.71 -14.41
CA GLN A 660 -21.33 21.88 -14.86
C GLN A 660 -21.14 23.11 -13.94
N ALA A 661 -20.94 22.90 -12.64
CA ALA A 661 -20.60 23.94 -11.68
C ALA A 661 -19.11 24.37 -11.75
N ASN A 662 -18.29 23.73 -12.59
CA ASN A 662 -16.83 23.92 -12.69
C ASN A 662 -16.11 23.83 -11.33
N SER A 663 -16.58 22.98 -10.41
CA SER A 663 -15.95 22.83 -9.10
C SER A 663 -14.64 22.01 -9.20
N PRO A 664 -13.58 22.39 -8.47
CA PRO A 664 -12.33 21.63 -8.41
C PRO A 664 -12.49 20.25 -7.73
N ASP A 665 -13.59 20.02 -7.00
CA ASP A 665 -13.80 18.82 -6.20
C ASP A 665 -14.16 17.58 -7.03
N LEU A 666 -14.40 17.73 -8.34
CA LEU A 666 -14.80 16.65 -9.25
C LEU A 666 -13.91 15.41 -9.14
N LEU A 667 -12.59 15.61 -9.11
CA LEU A 667 -11.62 14.52 -9.02
C LEU A 667 -11.70 13.81 -7.66
N SER A 668 -11.72 14.55 -6.55
CA SER A 668 -11.79 13.99 -5.20
C SER A 668 -13.10 13.25 -4.93
N VAL A 669 -14.23 13.82 -5.37
CA VAL A 669 -15.55 13.19 -5.21
C VAL A 669 -15.66 11.93 -6.06
N SER A 670 -15.16 11.97 -7.30
CA SER A 670 -15.12 10.79 -8.18
C SER A 670 -14.23 9.68 -7.61
N GLN A 671 -13.06 10.03 -7.07
CA GLN A 671 -12.15 9.08 -6.41
C GLN A 671 -12.79 8.44 -5.17
N PHE A 672 -13.43 9.24 -4.31
CA PHE A 672 -14.09 8.75 -3.10
C PHE A 672 -15.19 7.72 -3.42
N TYR A 673 -16.19 8.09 -4.24
CA TYR A 673 -17.31 7.20 -4.53
C TYR A 673 -16.91 5.99 -5.37
N SER A 674 -15.93 6.11 -6.27
CA SER A 674 -15.37 4.95 -6.97
C SER A 674 -14.64 4.01 -6.00
N GLY A 675 -13.92 4.57 -5.01
CA GLY A 675 -13.22 3.80 -3.98
C GLY A 675 -14.18 3.02 -3.07
N GLU A 676 -15.28 3.65 -2.65
CA GLU A 676 -16.35 2.99 -1.89
C GLU A 676 -16.97 1.84 -2.70
N LEU A 677 -17.29 2.07 -3.98
CA LEU A 677 -17.87 1.06 -4.85
C LEU A 677 -16.91 -0.12 -5.11
N VAL A 678 -15.61 0.14 -5.32
CA VAL A 678 -14.59 -0.91 -5.44
C VAL A 678 -14.42 -1.68 -4.13
N THR A 679 -14.55 -1.00 -2.98
CA THR A 679 -14.53 -1.65 -1.66
C THR A 679 -15.74 -2.57 -1.47
N TYR A 680 -16.93 -2.15 -1.92
CA TYR A 680 -18.12 -3.00 -1.95
C TYR A 680 -17.97 -4.21 -2.88
N VAL A 681 -17.46 -4.02 -4.10
CA VAL A 681 -17.15 -5.13 -5.04
C VAL A 681 -16.18 -6.14 -4.40
N ARG A 682 -15.13 -5.65 -3.73
CA ARG A 682 -14.19 -6.49 -2.96
C ARG A 682 -14.88 -7.25 -1.82
N LYS A 683 -15.81 -6.62 -1.08
CA LYS A 683 -16.62 -7.26 -0.01
C LYS A 683 -17.47 -8.40 -0.56
N VAL A 684 -18.16 -8.20 -1.68
CA VAL A 684 -19.00 -9.23 -2.31
C VAL A 684 -18.16 -10.40 -2.84
N LEU A 685 -17.07 -10.11 -3.56
CA LEU A 685 -16.27 -11.14 -4.22
C LEU A 685 -15.31 -11.92 -3.28
N GLN A 686 -15.03 -11.42 -2.06
CA GLN A 686 -14.20 -12.13 -1.06
C GLN A 686 -14.70 -13.56 -0.74
N ILE A 687 -16.00 -13.82 -0.95
CA ILE A 687 -16.59 -15.15 -0.78
C ILE A 687 -15.95 -16.24 -1.65
N ILE A 688 -15.36 -15.87 -2.79
CA ILE A 688 -14.69 -16.78 -3.72
C ILE A 688 -13.40 -17.30 -3.08
N PRO A 689 -12.41 -16.45 -2.70
CA PRO A 689 -11.30 -16.84 -1.83
C PRO A 689 -11.71 -17.64 -0.59
N GLU A 690 -12.71 -17.20 0.17
CA GLU A 690 -13.12 -17.92 1.38
C GLU A 690 -13.63 -19.35 1.09
N SER A 691 -14.39 -19.52 0.00
CA SER A 691 -14.90 -20.83 -0.44
C SER A 691 -13.75 -21.71 -0.98
N MET A 692 -12.83 -21.15 -1.76
CA MET A 692 -11.63 -21.86 -2.22
C MET A 692 -10.77 -22.34 -1.04
N PHE A 693 -10.51 -21.50 -0.03
CA PHE A 693 -9.76 -21.91 1.17
C PHE A 693 -10.51 -22.94 2.03
N THR A 694 -11.85 -22.96 1.97
CA THR A 694 -12.65 -23.99 2.64
C THR A 694 -12.52 -25.35 1.96
N SER A 695 -12.40 -25.38 0.63
CA SER A 695 -12.01 -26.59 -0.11
C SER A 695 -10.54 -26.95 0.13
N LEU A 696 -9.63 -25.96 0.12
CA LEU A 696 -8.20 -26.15 0.37
C LEU A 696 -7.93 -26.76 1.74
N ALA A 697 -8.63 -26.32 2.80
CA ALA A 697 -8.51 -26.90 4.13
C ALA A 697 -8.87 -28.40 4.18
N LYS A 698 -9.76 -28.87 3.31
CA LYS A 698 -10.05 -30.31 3.14
C LYS A 698 -8.92 -31.03 2.40
N ILE A 699 -8.35 -30.40 1.36
CA ILE A 699 -7.17 -30.91 0.64
C ILE A 699 -5.98 -31.05 1.60
N ILE A 700 -5.65 -30.01 2.38
CA ILE A 700 -4.59 -30.02 3.41
C ILE A 700 -4.81 -31.21 4.38
N LYS A 701 -6.02 -31.37 4.91
CA LYS A 701 -6.33 -32.48 5.84
C LYS A 701 -6.12 -33.87 5.19
N LEU A 702 -6.48 -34.03 3.91
CA LEU A 702 -6.26 -35.26 3.16
C LEU A 702 -4.77 -35.49 2.87
N GLN A 703 -4.03 -34.44 2.50
CA GLN A 703 -2.59 -34.51 2.22
C GLN A 703 -1.75 -34.85 3.47
N ILE A 704 -2.08 -34.29 4.64
CA ILE A 704 -1.32 -34.54 5.88
C ILE A 704 -1.65 -35.92 6.48
N HIS A 705 -2.92 -36.33 6.51
CA HIS A 705 -3.36 -37.47 7.33
C HIS A 705 -3.80 -38.71 6.55
N ALA A 706 -4.10 -38.61 5.25
CA ALA A 706 -4.66 -39.72 4.48
C ALA A 706 -3.78 -40.14 3.31
N ILE A 707 -3.14 -39.19 2.63
CA ILE A 707 -2.32 -39.47 1.44
C ILE A 707 -0.87 -39.76 1.87
N MET A 708 -0.37 -40.94 1.48
CA MET A 708 1.03 -41.32 1.66
C MET A 708 1.87 -40.76 0.50
N GLU A 709 3.02 -40.17 0.83
CA GLU A 709 4.03 -39.82 -0.17
C GLU A 709 4.51 -41.07 -0.90
N VAL A 710 4.67 -40.98 -2.22
CA VAL A 710 5.18 -42.09 -3.03
C VAL A 710 6.70 -42.05 -2.99
N PRO A 711 7.39 -43.08 -2.46
CA PRO A 711 8.85 -43.11 -2.43
C PRO A 711 9.43 -43.19 -3.85
N THR A 712 10.67 -42.72 -4.01
CA THR A 712 11.40 -42.72 -5.29
C THR A 712 11.64 -44.12 -5.87
N ARG A 713 11.51 -45.17 -5.06
CA ARG A 713 11.46 -46.58 -5.46
C ARG A 713 10.34 -47.26 -4.66
N LEU A 714 9.48 -48.01 -5.36
CA LEU A 714 8.31 -48.66 -4.77
C LEU A 714 8.19 -50.10 -5.28
N ASP A 715 7.99 -51.05 -4.36
CA ASP A 715 7.73 -52.45 -4.71
C ASP A 715 6.37 -52.57 -5.42
N LYS A 716 6.31 -53.35 -6.50
CA LYS A 716 5.10 -53.48 -7.34
C LYS A 716 3.85 -53.87 -6.55
N ASP A 717 4.00 -54.73 -5.55
CA ASP A 717 2.88 -55.24 -4.75
C ASP A 717 2.28 -54.16 -3.83
N LYS A 718 3.10 -53.21 -3.38
CA LYS A 718 2.68 -52.06 -2.56
C LYS A 718 2.03 -50.95 -3.38
N LEU A 719 2.08 -51.01 -4.72
CA LEU A 719 1.56 -49.95 -5.59
C LEU A 719 0.07 -49.66 -5.36
N LYS A 720 -0.72 -50.69 -5.00
CA LYS A 720 -2.14 -50.53 -4.66
C LYS A 720 -2.36 -49.74 -3.37
N ASP A 721 -1.47 -49.90 -2.39
CA ASP A 721 -1.55 -49.24 -1.09
C ASP A 721 -1.20 -47.75 -1.19
N TYR A 722 -0.23 -47.39 -2.03
CA TYR A 722 0.14 -45.99 -2.31
C TYR A 722 -0.76 -45.30 -3.36
N ALA A 723 -1.51 -46.07 -4.15
CA ALA A 723 -2.44 -45.51 -5.13
C ALA A 723 -3.60 -44.74 -4.48
N GLN A 724 -4.14 -45.25 -3.36
CA GLN A 724 -5.12 -44.56 -2.50
C GLN A 724 -6.26 -43.85 -3.26
N LEU A 725 -6.83 -44.54 -4.25
CA LEU A 725 -7.67 -43.96 -5.29
C LEU A 725 -8.85 -43.12 -4.74
N GLY A 726 -9.49 -43.55 -3.65
CA GLY A 726 -10.58 -42.79 -3.03
C GLY A 726 -10.15 -41.43 -2.46
N ALA A 727 -9.02 -41.37 -1.75
CA ALA A 727 -8.49 -40.12 -1.21
C ALA A 727 -8.02 -39.17 -2.32
N ARG A 728 -7.35 -39.71 -3.36
CA ARG A 728 -6.93 -38.93 -4.53
C ARG A 728 -8.11 -38.42 -5.36
N TYR A 729 -9.19 -39.20 -5.48
CA TYR A 729 -10.42 -38.77 -6.15
C TYR A 729 -11.12 -37.62 -5.44
N GLU A 730 -11.25 -37.68 -4.10
CA GLU A 730 -11.81 -36.55 -3.34
C GLU A 730 -10.92 -35.30 -3.42
N VAL A 731 -9.58 -35.43 -3.46
CA VAL A 731 -8.70 -34.29 -3.77
C VAL A 731 -9.00 -33.73 -5.16
N ALA A 732 -9.02 -34.56 -6.21
CA ALA A 732 -9.30 -34.10 -7.58
C ALA A 732 -10.65 -33.38 -7.72
N LYS A 733 -11.69 -33.88 -7.03
CA LYS A 733 -13.02 -33.26 -6.96
C LYS A 733 -13.01 -31.90 -6.24
N LEU A 734 -12.23 -31.76 -5.16
CA LEU A 734 -12.02 -30.47 -4.49
C LEU A 734 -11.22 -29.49 -5.34
N THR A 735 -10.19 -29.96 -6.06
CA THR A 735 -9.41 -29.16 -7.02
C THR A 735 -10.28 -28.64 -8.16
N HIS A 736 -11.15 -29.50 -8.72
CA HIS A 736 -12.11 -29.09 -9.75
C HIS A 736 -13.10 -28.03 -9.24
N ALA A 737 -13.56 -28.13 -7.99
CA ALA A 737 -14.36 -27.07 -7.39
C ALA A 737 -13.60 -25.74 -7.30
N ILE A 738 -12.31 -25.76 -6.93
CA ILE A 738 -11.44 -24.56 -6.90
C ILE A 738 -11.24 -23.97 -8.31
N SER A 739 -11.09 -24.81 -9.34
CA SER A 739 -10.98 -24.31 -10.72
C SER A 739 -12.26 -23.64 -11.20
N ILE A 740 -13.46 -24.16 -10.87
CA ILE A 740 -14.74 -23.51 -11.20
C ILE A 740 -14.87 -22.14 -10.52
N PHE A 741 -14.45 -22.02 -9.25
CA PHE A 741 -14.41 -20.72 -8.55
C PHE A 741 -13.47 -19.71 -9.22
N THR A 742 -12.31 -20.18 -9.69
CA THR A 742 -11.32 -19.35 -10.39
C THR A 742 -11.83 -18.95 -11.78
N GLU A 743 -12.41 -19.87 -12.53
CA GLU A 743 -13.02 -19.60 -13.84
C GLU A 743 -14.15 -18.57 -13.72
N GLY A 744 -15.04 -18.71 -12.73
CA GLY A 744 -16.16 -17.78 -12.51
C GLY A 744 -15.74 -16.32 -12.28
N ILE A 745 -14.63 -16.07 -11.57
CA ILE A 745 -14.10 -14.71 -11.42
C ILE A 745 -13.30 -14.25 -12.65
N LEU A 746 -12.60 -15.14 -13.36
CA LEU A 746 -11.87 -14.81 -14.59
C LEU A 746 -12.78 -14.58 -15.82
N MET A 747 -14.01 -15.12 -15.81
CA MET A 747 -15.06 -14.77 -16.78
C MET A 747 -15.48 -13.29 -16.69
N MET A 748 -15.27 -12.64 -15.54
CA MET A 748 -15.44 -11.20 -15.42
C MET A 748 -14.39 -10.49 -16.28
N LYS A 749 -14.83 -9.68 -17.25
CA LYS A 749 -13.92 -8.82 -18.01
C LYS A 749 -13.47 -7.64 -17.13
N THR A 750 -12.23 -7.16 -17.31
CA THR A 750 -11.74 -5.94 -16.65
C THR A 750 -12.73 -4.81 -16.85
N THR A 751 -13.13 -4.12 -15.79
CA THR A 751 -14.23 -3.14 -15.80
C THR A 751 -13.77 -1.80 -15.29
N LEU A 752 -14.23 -0.73 -15.94
CA LEU A 752 -14.15 0.61 -15.36
C LEU A 752 -15.35 0.78 -14.42
N VAL A 753 -15.08 1.01 -13.14
CA VAL A 753 -16.09 1.17 -12.08
C VAL A 753 -15.92 2.58 -11.54
N GLY A 754 -16.80 3.50 -11.96
CA GLY A 754 -16.56 4.94 -11.84
C GLY A 754 -15.33 5.34 -12.64
N ILE A 755 -14.28 5.81 -11.97
CA ILE A 755 -12.97 6.10 -12.58
C ILE A 755 -11.88 5.06 -12.29
N ILE A 756 -12.18 4.02 -11.52
CA ILE A 756 -11.19 3.00 -11.14
C ILE A 756 -11.33 1.78 -12.04
N LYS A 757 -10.24 1.36 -12.68
CA LYS A 757 -10.21 0.09 -13.42
C LYS A 757 -10.03 -1.07 -12.45
N VAL A 758 -10.99 -1.99 -12.46
CA VAL A 758 -11.01 -3.22 -11.67
C VAL A 758 -10.53 -4.38 -12.55
N ASP A 759 -9.45 -5.03 -12.12
CA ASP A 759 -8.93 -6.26 -12.72
C ASP A 759 -9.32 -7.48 -11.84
N PRO A 760 -10.15 -8.41 -12.35
CA PRO A 760 -10.55 -9.61 -11.63
C PRO A 760 -9.39 -10.55 -11.26
N LYS A 761 -8.29 -10.58 -12.04
CA LYS A 761 -7.12 -11.39 -11.66
C LYS A 761 -6.43 -10.81 -10.41
N GLN A 762 -6.25 -9.49 -10.37
CA GLN A 762 -5.72 -8.81 -9.18
C GLN A 762 -6.67 -8.94 -7.98
N LEU A 763 -8.00 -8.84 -8.18
CA LEU A 763 -8.97 -9.07 -7.11
C LEU A 763 -8.88 -10.48 -6.52
N LEU A 764 -8.70 -11.50 -7.36
CA LEU A 764 -8.51 -12.88 -6.93
C LEU A 764 -7.23 -13.03 -6.12
N GLU A 765 -6.12 -12.46 -6.59
CA GLU A 765 -4.82 -12.49 -5.89
C GLU A 765 -4.90 -11.80 -4.52
N ASP A 766 -5.42 -10.56 -4.46
CA ASP A 766 -5.62 -9.80 -3.22
C ASP A 766 -6.49 -10.58 -2.22
N GLY A 767 -7.55 -11.23 -2.71
CA GLY A 767 -8.47 -12.04 -1.92
C GLY A 767 -7.83 -13.31 -1.36
N ILE A 768 -7.01 -14.01 -2.17
CA ILE A 768 -6.23 -15.18 -1.76
C ILE A 768 -5.18 -14.78 -0.72
N ARG A 769 -4.42 -13.70 -0.95
CA ARG A 769 -3.46 -13.15 0.02
C ARG A 769 -4.14 -12.85 1.36
N LYS A 770 -5.33 -12.25 1.33
CA LYS A 770 -6.11 -11.92 2.54
C LYS A 770 -6.58 -13.15 3.32
N GLU A 771 -7.05 -14.19 2.65
CA GLU A 771 -7.38 -15.46 3.34
C GLU A 771 -6.13 -16.18 3.85
N LEU A 772 -5.03 -16.18 3.10
CA LEU A 772 -3.75 -16.75 3.55
C LEU A 772 -3.27 -16.09 4.84
N VAL A 773 -3.19 -14.75 4.85
CA VAL A 773 -2.79 -13.95 6.02
C VAL A 773 -3.69 -14.24 7.21
N ARG A 774 -5.02 -14.30 7.00
CA ARG A 774 -5.99 -14.62 8.06
C ARG A 774 -5.76 -16.01 8.65
N ARG A 775 -5.59 -17.03 7.81
CA ARG A 775 -5.47 -18.44 8.21
C ARG A 775 -4.13 -18.74 8.89
N VAL A 776 -3.02 -18.28 8.31
CA VAL A 776 -1.66 -18.49 8.85
C VAL A 776 -1.49 -17.73 10.17
N ALA A 777 -1.87 -16.45 10.24
CA ALA A 777 -1.75 -15.69 11.49
C ALA A 777 -2.59 -16.31 12.63
N TYR A 778 -3.78 -16.86 12.33
CA TYR A 778 -4.60 -17.57 13.31
C TYR A 778 -3.99 -18.91 13.74
N ALA A 779 -3.43 -19.70 12.80
CA ALA A 779 -2.74 -20.95 13.11
C ALA A 779 -1.55 -20.70 14.05
N LEU A 780 -0.65 -19.78 13.68
CA LEU A 780 0.51 -19.39 14.49
C LEU A 780 0.09 -18.85 15.87
N HIS A 781 -0.95 -18.01 15.94
CA HIS A 781 -1.45 -17.51 17.23
C HIS A 781 -1.95 -18.64 18.13
N LYS A 782 -2.73 -19.60 17.60
CA LYS A 782 -3.40 -20.66 18.36
C LYS A 782 -2.44 -21.78 18.78
N GLY A 783 -1.59 -22.27 17.88
CA GLY A 783 -0.74 -23.44 18.17
C GLY A 783 0.47 -23.11 19.03
N LEU A 784 0.98 -21.87 18.98
CA LEU A 784 2.07 -21.40 19.85
C LEU A 784 1.53 -20.75 21.13
N ILE A 785 0.63 -21.45 21.82
CA ILE A 785 0.17 -21.14 23.18
C ILE A 785 0.72 -22.21 24.13
N PHE A 786 1.48 -21.81 25.13
CA PHE A 786 2.16 -22.72 26.08
C PHE A 786 1.54 -22.62 27.47
N ASN A 787 1.44 -23.74 28.18
CA ASN A 787 0.99 -23.75 29.57
C ASN A 787 2.19 -23.60 30.53
N PRO A 788 2.35 -22.47 31.25
CA PRO A 788 3.50 -22.25 32.13
C PRO A 788 3.54 -23.20 33.34
N LYS A 789 2.42 -23.89 33.65
CA LYS A 789 2.32 -24.88 34.74
C LYS A 789 2.56 -26.33 34.29
N ALA A 790 2.88 -26.58 33.01
CA ALA A 790 3.18 -27.92 32.52
C ALA A 790 4.48 -28.46 33.15
N LYS A 791 4.44 -29.72 33.64
CA LYS A 791 5.59 -30.40 34.25
C LYS A 791 6.67 -30.79 33.24
N THR A 792 6.27 -31.09 32.00
CA THR A 792 7.13 -31.35 30.86
C THR A 792 6.96 -30.23 29.83
N SER A 793 7.99 -29.96 29.02
CA SER A 793 7.88 -28.92 27.99
C SER A 793 6.95 -29.37 26.85
N GLU A 794 5.96 -28.53 26.55
CA GLU A 794 5.06 -28.72 25.41
C GLU A 794 5.67 -28.20 24.08
N LEU A 795 6.88 -27.62 24.12
CA LEU A 795 7.48 -26.88 23.01
C LEU A 795 7.71 -27.74 21.78
N MET A 796 8.49 -28.83 21.90
CA MET A 796 8.81 -29.69 20.76
C MET A 796 7.58 -30.35 20.12
N PRO A 797 6.60 -30.91 20.87
CA PRO A 797 5.37 -31.42 20.27
C PRO A 797 4.57 -30.36 19.48
N LYS A 798 4.45 -29.13 20.02
CA LYS A 798 3.70 -28.06 19.36
C LYS A 798 4.41 -27.47 18.14
N LEU A 799 5.74 -27.43 18.15
CA LEU A 799 6.52 -27.08 16.97
C LEU A 799 6.30 -28.12 15.86
N LYS A 800 6.35 -29.41 16.16
CA LYS A 800 6.08 -30.49 15.17
C LYS A 800 4.68 -30.41 14.56
N GLU A 801 3.65 -30.20 15.38
CA GLU A 801 2.28 -30.03 14.90
C GLU A 801 2.14 -28.77 14.00
N MET A 802 2.81 -27.67 14.37
CA MET A 802 2.79 -26.43 13.59
C MET A 802 3.60 -26.55 12.29
N ALA A 803 4.77 -27.18 12.30
CA ALA A 803 5.57 -27.46 11.11
C ALA A 803 4.78 -28.27 10.09
N ALA A 804 4.14 -29.37 10.51
CA ALA A 804 3.25 -30.15 9.64
C ALA A 804 2.05 -29.34 9.10
N THR A 805 1.52 -28.40 9.90
CA THR A 805 0.44 -27.49 9.47
C THR A 805 0.95 -26.49 8.42
N MET A 806 2.15 -25.93 8.59
CA MET A 806 2.75 -24.95 7.70
C MET A 806 3.24 -25.57 6.38
N ASP A 807 3.86 -26.75 6.43
CA ASP A 807 4.20 -27.57 5.27
C ASP A 807 2.93 -27.99 4.48
N GLY A 808 1.86 -28.36 5.18
CA GLY A 808 0.56 -28.61 4.57
C GLY A 808 0.01 -27.42 3.79
N PHE A 809 0.13 -26.19 4.31
CA PHE A 809 -0.20 -24.98 3.55
C PHE A 809 0.73 -24.79 2.35
N TYR A 810 2.05 -24.91 2.52
CA TYR A 810 3.05 -24.74 1.46
C TYR A 810 2.76 -25.65 0.26
N ARG A 811 2.65 -26.97 0.51
CA ARG A 811 2.38 -28.00 -0.50
C ARG A 811 1.02 -27.83 -1.18
N SER A 812 0.00 -27.44 -0.42
CA SER A 812 -1.31 -27.14 -0.99
C SER A 812 -1.29 -25.90 -1.90
N PHE A 813 -0.45 -24.88 -1.59
CA PHE A 813 -0.23 -23.73 -2.47
C PHE A 813 0.57 -24.08 -3.72
N GLU A 814 1.61 -24.90 -3.60
CA GLU A 814 2.35 -25.49 -4.73
C GLU A 814 1.42 -26.29 -5.66
N TYR A 815 0.50 -27.06 -5.09
CA TYR A 815 -0.43 -27.89 -5.84
C TYR A 815 -1.53 -27.10 -6.57
N ILE A 816 -2.08 -26.03 -5.98
CA ILE A 816 -3.16 -25.26 -6.63
C ILE A 816 -2.69 -24.19 -7.62
N GLN A 817 -1.40 -23.82 -7.63
CA GLN A 817 -0.91 -22.64 -8.37
C GLN A 817 -1.26 -22.66 -9.86
N ASP A 818 -1.16 -23.83 -10.50
CA ASP A 818 -1.45 -24.02 -11.92
C ASP A 818 -2.94 -23.91 -12.22
N TYR A 819 -3.79 -24.49 -11.36
CA TYR A 819 -5.25 -24.44 -11.48
C TYR A 819 -5.84 -23.04 -11.28
N VAL A 820 -5.12 -22.17 -10.55
CA VAL A 820 -5.54 -20.80 -10.23
C VAL A 820 -4.84 -19.76 -11.13
N SER A 821 -3.77 -20.15 -11.86
CA SER A 821 -2.94 -19.27 -12.68
C SER A 821 -2.29 -18.12 -11.89
N ILE A 822 -1.87 -18.39 -10.64
CA ILE A 822 -1.26 -17.43 -9.72
C ILE A 822 -0.01 -18.06 -9.09
N TYR A 823 1.08 -17.30 -8.94
CA TYR A 823 2.33 -17.76 -8.34
C TYR A 823 2.21 -18.02 -6.82
N GLY A 824 1.64 -19.17 -6.46
CA GLY A 824 1.33 -19.54 -5.07
C GLY A 824 2.53 -19.50 -4.14
N LEU A 825 3.67 -20.07 -4.55
CA LEU A 825 4.90 -20.11 -3.75
C LEU A 825 5.49 -18.71 -3.48
N LYS A 826 5.39 -17.79 -4.45
CA LYS A 826 5.82 -16.40 -4.28
C LYS A 826 4.95 -15.67 -3.25
N ILE A 827 3.63 -15.84 -3.34
CA ILE A 827 2.67 -15.26 -2.39
C ILE A 827 2.90 -15.81 -0.98
N TRP A 828 3.15 -17.12 -0.86
CA TRP A 828 3.52 -17.75 0.41
C TRP A 828 4.74 -17.07 1.04
N GLN A 829 5.84 -16.94 0.29
CA GLN A 829 7.07 -16.32 0.78
C GLN A 829 6.86 -14.85 1.18
N GLU A 830 6.16 -14.06 0.35
CA GLU A 830 5.85 -12.65 0.63
C GLU A 830 5.00 -12.49 1.89
N GLU A 831 3.86 -13.16 1.98
CA GLU A 831 2.91 -12.96 3.08
C GLU A 831 3.38 -13.61 4.40
N VAL A 832 4.04 -14.78 4.39
CA VAL A 832 4.58 -15.39 5.63
C VAL A 832 5.69 -14.53 6.22
N SER A 833 6.62 -14.03 5.38
CA SER A 833 7.65 -13.08 5.82
C SER A 833 7.02 -11.83 6.45
N ARG A 834 5.99 -11.30 5.81
CA ARG A 834 5.25 -10.11 6.25
C ARG A 834 4.51 -10.33 7.57
N ILE A 835 3.84 -11.46 7.77
CA ILE A 835 3.17 -11.83 9.02
C ILE A 835 4.17 -11.92 10.18
N ILE A 836 5.30 -12.62 9.98
CA ILE A 836 6.29 -12.84 11.04
C ILE A 836 6.97 -11.52 11.41
N ASN A 837 7.46 -10.76 10.44
CA ASN A 837 8.13 -9.48 10.70
C ASN A 837 7.21 -8.46 11.38
N TYR A 838 5.92 -8.41 11.01
CA TYR A 838 4.93 -7.59 11.71
C TYR A 838 4.77 -8.00 13.18
N ASN A 839 4.62 -9.30 13.47
CA ASN A 839 4.48 -9.76 14.85
C ASN A 839 5.76 -9.51 15.68
N VAL A 840 6.95 -9.67 15.07
CA VAL A 840 8.23 -9.30 15.70
C VAL A 840 8.28 -7.80 16.02
N GLU A 841 7.87 -6.93 15.09
CA GLU A 841 7.81 -5.47 15.33
C GLU A 841 6.84 -5.11 16.46
N GLN A 842 5.66 -5.73 16.50
CA GLN A 842 4.66 -5.50 17.53
C GLN A 842 5.08 -6.03 18.92
N GLU A 843 5.87 -7.11 19.01
CA GLU A 843 6.50 -7.53 20.28
C GLU A 843 7.62 -6.56 20.68
N CYS A 844 8.46 -6.13 19.72
CA CYS A 844 9.56 -5.19 19.94
C CYS A 844 9.09 -3.82 20.46
N ASN A 845 7.86 -3.40 20.12
CA ASN A 845 7.21 -2.20 20.67
C ASN A 845 7.13 -2.17 22.21
N SER A 846 7.29 -3.30 22.91
CA SER A 846 7.37 -3.35 24.37
C SER A 846 8.71 -2.83 24.93
N PHE A 847 9.76 -2.76 24.10
CA PHE A 847 11.11 -2.29 24.46
C PHE A 847 11.42 -0.87 23.93
N LEU A 848 10.59 -0.36 23.01
CA LEU A 848 10.77 0.95 22.38
C LEU A 848 10.09 2.08 23.17
N ARG A 849 10.72 3.26 23.22
CA ARG A 849 10.13 4.47 23.82
C ARG A 849 8.99 5.05 22.96
N THR A 850 9.19 5.07 21.65
CA THR A 850 8.18 5.48 20.66
C THR A 850 7.66 4.22 20.00
N LYS A 851 6.39 3.88 20.23
CA LYS A 851 5.76 2.68 19.66
C LYS A 851 5.34 2.93 18.21
N ILE A 852 5.65 1.98 17.33
CA ILE A 852 5.23 1.97 15.93
C ILE A 852 3.75 1.57 15.88
N GLN A 853 2.91 2.49 15.40
CA GLN A 853 1.47 2.27 15.25
C GLN A 853 1.15 1.52 13.95
N ASP A 854 -0.05 0.93 13.84
CA ASP A 854 -0.40 0.07 12.70
C ASP A 854 -0.33 0.77 11.35
N TRP A 855 -0.75 2.04 11.29
CA TRP A 855 -0.64 2.86 10.06
C TRP A 855 0.78 3.35 9.76
N GLN A 856 1.75 3.09 10.64
CA GLN A 856 3.17 3.41 10.46
C GLN A 856 4.01 2.17 10.13
N SER A 857 3.48 0.96 10.39
CA SER A 857 4.19 -0.29 10.13
C SER A 857 4.33 -0.53 8.62
N VAL A 858 5.55 -0.80 8.17
CA VAL A 858 5.84 -1.13 6.75
C VAL A 858 5.17 -2.46 6.34
N TYR A 859 4.87 -3.32 7.29
CA TYR A 859 4.26 -4.63 7.06
C TYR A 859 2.72 -4.59 7.07
N GLN A 860 2.09 -3.49 7.51
CA GLN A 860 0.63 -3.40 7.52
C GLN A 860 0.10 -2.84 6.20
N SER A 861 -0.99 -3.42 5.70
CA SER A 861 -1.65 -3.00 4.45
C SER A 861 -3.10 -2.64 4.72
N THR A 862 -3.58 -1.59 4.06
CA THR A 862 -4.99 -1.15 4.10
C THR A 862 -5.93 -2.18 3.46
N HIS A 863 -5.48 -2.86 2.39
CA HIS A 863 -6.30 -3.80 1.64
C HIS A 863 -6.22 -5.23 2.19
N ILE A 864 -5.06 -5.61 2.72
CA ILE A 864 -4.74 -6.97 3.21
C ILE A 864 -4.20 -6.85 4.65
N PRO A 865 -5.04 -6.45 5.64
CA PRO A 865 -4.57 -6.21 7.00
C PRO A 865 -4.22 -7.53 7.70
N ILE A 866 -3.09 -7.52 8.42
CA ILE A 866 -2.71 -8.63 9.31
C ILE A 866 -3.57 -8.53 10.58
N PRO A 867 -4.30 -9.60 10.97
CA PRO A 867 -5.18 -9.56 12.12
C PRO A 867 -4.38 -9.43 13.43
N LYS A 868 -4.85 -8.57 14.33
CA LYS A 868 -4.44 -8.58 15.75
C LYS A 868 -5.34 -9.51 16.53
N PHE A 869 -4.73 -10.25 17.45
CA PHE A 869 -5.42 -11.10 18.42
C PHE A 869 -5.24 -10.51 19.82
N PRO A 870 -6.18 -10.74 20.76
CA PRO A 870 -5.99 -10.32 22.15
C PRO A 870 -4.76 -11.02 22.76
N ALA A 871 -4.09 -10.33 23.69
CA ALA A 871 -2.99 -10.92 24.45
C ALA A 871 -3.54 -12.04 25.36
N VAL A 872 -2.90 -13.21 25.29
CA VAL A 872 -3.24 -14.40 26.08
C VAL A 872 -2.41 -14.44 27.37
N ASP A 873 -1.26 -13.79 27.34
CA ASP A 873 -0.20 -13.81 28.34
C ASP A 873 0.50 -12.43 28.37
N GLU A 874 1.64 -12.33 29.05
CA GLU A 874 2.46 -11.09 29.06
C GLU A 874 3.09 -10.74 27.70
N SER A 875 2.97 -11.62 26.69
CA SER A 875 3.39 -11.39 25.30
C SER A 875 2.28 -10.75 24.48
N ALA A 876 2.65 -9.79 23.63
CA ALA A 876 1.72 -9.20 22.68
C ALA A 876 1.39 -10.16 21.52
N THR A 877 2.30 -11.09 21.22
CA THR A 877 2.29 -11.91 20.01
C THR A 877 2.77 -13.35 20.26
N PHE A 878 2.62 -14.22 19.25
CA PHE A 878 3.09 -15.61 19.33
C PHE A 878 4.63 -15.72 19.40
N ILE A 879 5.37 -14.78 18.79
CA ILE A 879 6.85 -14.83 18.79
C ILE A 879 7.41 -14.48 20.17
N GLY A 880 6.73 -13.59 20.91
CA GLY A 880 7.00 -13.34 22.32
C GLY A 880 6.78 -14.59 23.18
N ARG A 881 5.66 -15.30 22.99
CA ARG A 881 5.38 -16.58 23.67
C ARG A 881 6.46 -17.62 23.42
N LEU A 882 6.83 -17.82 22.16
CA LEU A 882 7.89 -18.76 21.76
C LEU A 882 9.22 -18.40 22.43
N CYS A 883 9.64 -17.13 22.36
CA CYS A 883 10.89 -16.67 22.97
C CYS A 883 10.91 -16.85 24.50
N ARG A 884 9.79 -16.59 25.18
CA ARG A 884 9.69 -16.74 26.65
C ARG A 884 9.67 -18.19 27.07
N GLU A 885 9.03 -19.08 26.31
CA GLU A 885 9.06 -20.52 26.58
C GLU A 885 10.47 -21.09 26.39
N ILE A 886 11.20 -20.70 25.33
CA ILE A 886 12.61 -21.05 25.14
C ILE A 886 13.47 -20.58 26.34
N LEU A 887 13.27 -19.34 26.79
CA LEU A 887 13.98 -18.79 27.96
C LEU A 887 13.57 -19.45 29.30
N ARG A 888 12.38 -20.06 29.38
CA ARG A 888 11.89 -20.83 30.54
C ARG A 888 12.57 -22.19 30.62
N ILE A 889 12.68 -22.91 29.50
CA ILE A 889 13.31 -24.24 29.47
C ILE A 889 14.84 -24.20 29.53
N THR A 890 15.46 -23.05 29.23
CA THR A 890 16.92 -22.83 29.30
C THR A 890 17.33 -22.00 30.53
N ASP A 891 16.59 -22.12 31.63
CA ASP A 891 16.88 -21.36 32.85
C ASP A 891 18.05 -21.98 33.65
N PRO A 892 19.14 -21.25 33.94
CA PRO A 892 20.35 -21.81 34.57
C PRO A 892 20.13 -22.30 36.01
N LYS A 893 19.01 -21.92 36.64
CA LYS A 893 18.60 -22.43 37.97
C LYS A 893 17.99 -23.84 37.93
N ALA A 894 17.62 -24.30 36.73
CA ALA A 894 17.05 -25.61 36.49
C ALA A 894 17.87 -26.45 35.48
N THR A 895 18.70 -25.82 34.65
CA THR A 895 19.42 -26.46 33.55
C THR A 895 20.89 -26.04 33.47
N CYS A 896 21.71 -26.90 32.86
CA CYS A 896 23.13 -26.68 32.61
C CYS A 896 23.43 -26.89 31.12
N TYR A 897 24.26 -26.03 30.53
CA TYR A 897 24.62 -26.08 29.11
C TYR A 897 26.03 -26.65 28.87
N MET A 898 26.09 -27.73 28.08
CA MET A 898 27.33 -28.40 27.70
C MET A 898 27.80 -27.96 26.32
N ASP A 899 28.74 -27.00 26.26
CA ASP A 899 29.32 -26.43 25.03
C ASP A 899 29.85 -27.50 24.04
N GLN A 900 30.43 -28.58 24.57
CA GLN A 900 30.99 -29.69 23.79
C GLN A 900 29.93 -30.49 23.00
N LEU A 901 28.69 -30.52 23.50
CA LEU A 901 27.57 -31.26 22.92
C LEU A 901 26.52 -30.34 22.27
N ASN A 902 26.55 -29.04 22.57
CA ASN A 902 25.52 -28.06 22.23
C ASN A 902 24.12 -28.46 22.76
N THR A 903 24.08 -28.97 23.99
CA THR A 903 22.85 -29.46 24.65
C THR A 903 22.66 -28.88 26.04
N TRP A 904 21.39 -28.75 26.44
CA TRP A 904 20.96 -28.39 27.79
C TRP A 904 20.46 -29.63 28.54
N TYR A 905 20.92 -29.82 29.77
CA TYR A 905 20.47 -30.88 30.67
C TYR A 905 19.80 -30.32 31.92
N ASP A 906 18.80 -31.01 32.45
CA ASP A 906 18.19 -30.71 33.75
C ASP A 906 19.15 -31.06 34.90
N LEU A 907 19.36 -30.10 35.81
CA LEU A 907 20.26 -30.24 36.97
C LEU A 907 19.82 -31.33 37.97
N LYS A 908 18.52 -31.68 38.01
CA LYS A 908 17.95 -32.64 38.96
C LYS A 908 17.72 -34.02 38.36
N THR A 909 17.28 -34.08 37.10
CA THR A 909 16.94 -35.35 36.45
C THR A 909 18.04 -35.86 35.52
N HIS A 910 19.03 -35.01 35.18
CA HIS A 910 20.07 -35.27 34.19
C HIS A 910 19.55 -35.64 32.79
N GLN A 911 18.26 -35.38 32.52
CA GLN A 911 17.66 -35.60 31.21
C GLN A 911 17.98 -34.44 30.26
N GLU A 912 18.09 -34.77 28.97
CA GLU A 912 18.23 -33.78 27.90
C GLU A 912 16.94 -32.95 27.79
N VAL A 913 17.08 -31.62 27.89
CA VAL A 913 15.96 -30.68 27.83
C VAL A 913 15.80 -30.13 26.41
N THR A 914 16.90 -29.75 25.78
CA THR A 914 16.92 -29.21 24.41
C THR A 914 18.32 -29.25 23.80
N ASN A 915 18.39 -29.23 22.47
CA ASN A 915 19.59 -29.33 21.64
C ASN A 915 19.40 -28.49 20.35
N ASN A 916 20.39 -28.51 19.46
CA ASN A 916 20.34 -27.74 18.21
C ASN A 916 19.13 -28.07 17.30
N ARG A 917 18.53 -29.26 17.38
CA ARG A 917 17.32 -29.62 16.59
C ARG A 917 16.14 -28.69 16.90
N LEU A 918 16.09 -28.08 18.08
CA LEU A 918 15.08 -27.06 18.40
C LEU A 918 15.09 -25.92 17.38
N PHE A 919 16.26 -25.47 16.94
CA PHE A 919 16.37 -24.36 15.99
C PHE A 919 16.01 -24.80 14.56
N SER A 920 16.37 -26.02 14.16
CA SER A 920 15.91 -26.64 12.91
C SER A 920 14.38 -26.73 12.88
N GLU A 921 13.75 -27.22 13.95
CA GLU A 921 12.29 -27.37 13.99
C GLU A 921 11.55 -26.02 14.10
N ILE A 922 12.16 -25.00 14.72
CA ILE A 922 11.68 -23.61 14.64
C ILE A 922 11.80 -23.08 13.20
N GLN A 923 12.87 -23.42 12.47
CA GLN A 923 13.04 -23.05 11.08
C GLN A 923 12.00 -23.75 10.17
N ASP A 924 11.73 -25.03 10.37
CA ASP A 924 10.67 -25.74 9.64
C ASP A 924 9.28 -25.14 9.92
N THR A 925 9.09 -24.62 11.15
CA THR A 925 7.81 -24.01 11.58
C THR A 925 7.61 -22.57 11.07
N LEU A 926 8.64 -21.72 11.14
CA LEU A 926 8.54 -20.27 10.93
C LEU A 926 9.47 -19.73 9.82
N GLY A 927 10.22 -20.61 9.16
CA GLY A 927 11.27 -20.23 8.21
C GLY A 927 12.42 -19.44 8.85
N THR A 928 13.36 -19.02 8.00
CA THR A 928 14.50 -18.16 8.37
C THR A 928 14.05 -16.82 8.97
N PHE A 929 12.88 -16.31 8.57
CA PHE A 929 12.27 -15.10 9.15
C PHE A 929 11.93 -15.25 10.63
N GLY A 930 11.49 -16.44 11.07
CA GLY A 930 11.20 -16.73 12.47
C GLY A 930 12.45 -16.69 13.34
N LEU A 931 13.52 -17.37 12.90
CA LEU A 931 14.82 -17.38 13.59
C LEU A 931 15.45 -15.99 13.66
N ASN A 932 15.47 -15.23 12.56
CA ASN A 932 15.94 -13.85 12.54
C ASN A 932 15.08 -12.95 13.44
N GLY A 933 13.75 -13.16 13.45
CA GLY A 933 12.82 -12.49 14.35
C GLY A 933 13.09 -12.75 15.83
N LEU A 934 13.40 -13.99 16.20
CA LEU A 934 13.82 -14.37 17.55
C LEU A 934 15.16 -13.74 17.93
N ASP A 935 16.17 -13.76 17.04
CA ASP A 935 17.46 -13.11 17.29
C ASP A 935 17.31 -11.60 17.56
N ARG A 936 16.48 -10.93 16.76
CA ARG A 936 16.16 -9.50 16.92
C ARG A 936 15.43 -9.22 18.24
N LEU A 937 14.49 -10.07 18.64
CA LEU A 937 13.78 -9.96 19.92
C LEU A 937 14.74 -10.18 21.11
N LEU A 938 15.60 -11.20 21.03
CA LEU A 938 16.67 -11.45 22.01
C LEU A 938 17.63 -10.25 22.11
N CYS A 939 17.98 -9.59 21.00
CA CYS A 939 18.76 -8.35 21.03
C CYS A 939 18.09 -7.25 21.88
N PHE A 940 16.77 -7.02 21.72
CA PHE A 940 16.05 -6.03 22.53
C PHE A 940 15.94 -6.43 24.01
N MET A 941 15.74 -7.73 24.29
CA MET A 941 15.77 -8.24 25.67
C MET A 941 17.14 -8.04 26.32
N MET A 942 18.22 -8.34 25.61
CA MET A 942 19.59 -8.09 26.07
C MET A 942 19.87 -6.60 26.30
N VAL A 943 19.41 -5.70 25.42
CA VAL A 943 19.53 -4.25 25.63
C VAL A 943 18.85 -3.83 26.93
N LYS A 944 17.65 -4.34 27.21
CA LYS A 944 16.92 -4.07 28.47
C LYS A 944 17.69 -4.60 29.68
N GLU A 945 18.18 -5.83 29.64
CA GLU A 945 18.92 -6.45 30.74
C GLU A 945 20.28 -5.77 31.00
N LEU A 946 20.98 -5.33 29.95
CA LEU A 946 22.20 -4.52 30.07
C LEU A 946 21.91 -3.14 30.67
N GLN A 947 20.80 -2.49 30.30
CA GLN A 947 20.37 -1.23 30.92
C GLN A 947 19.96 -1.42 32.39
N ASN A 948 19.30 -2.52 32.72
CA ASN A 948 18.98 -2.92 34.10
C ASN A 948 20.28 -3.10 34.91
N PHE A 949 21.24 -3.86 34.38
CA PHE A 949 22.57 -4.03 34.99
C PHE A 949 23.26 -2.68 35.26
N LEU A 950 23.28 -1.77 34.27
CA LEU A 950 23.87 -0.44 34.45
C LEU A 950 23.15 0.40 35.53
N SER A 951 21.82 0.31 35.60
CA SER A 951 21.01 0.97 36.64
C SER A 951 21.34 0.42 38.03
N VAL A 952 21.46 -0.91 38.18
CA VAL A 952 21.85 -1.56 39.45
C VAL A 952 23.29 -1.19 39.82
N PHE A 953 24.24 -1.26 38.88
CA PHE A 953 25.64 -0.86 39.10
C PHE A 953 25.73 0.60 39.56
N GLN A 954 25.03 1.52 38.91
CA GLN A 954 25.04 2.94 39.30
C GLN A 954 24.36 3.19 40.66
N LYS A 955 23.27 2.49 40.98
CA LYS A 955 22.52 2.70 42.23
C LYS A 955 23.14 2.01 43.44
N THR A 956 23.64 0.79 43.28
CA THR A 956 24.12 -0.06 44.37
C THR A 956 25.62 0.05 44.58
N ILE A 957 26.42 0.15 43.50
CA ILE A 957 27.89 0.11 43.58
C ILE A 957 28.49 1.52 43.62
N LEU A 958 27.99 2.46 42.82
CA LEU A 958 28.59 3.81 42.70
C LEU A 958 28.02 4.87 43.66
N ARG A 959 26.83 4.66 44.25
CA ARG A 959 26.25 5.59 45.24
C ARG A 959 26.58 5.23 46.68
N ASP A 960 26.91 3.97 46.96
CA ASP A 960 27.36 3.56 48.29
C ASP A 960 28.83 3.95 48.50
N LYS A 961 29.05 4.91 49.40
CA LYS A 961 30.38 5.42 49.73
C LYS A 961 31.28 4.34 50.34
N ALA A 962 30.74 3.44 51.16
CA ALA A 962 31.52 2.37 51.77
C ALA A 962 32.05 1.39 50.70
N MET A 963 31.19 1.00 49.76
CA MET A 963 31.57 0.16 48.62
C MET A 963 32.64 0.84 47.74
N VAL A 964 32.44 2.12 47.39
CA VAL A 964 33.42 2.87 46.58
C VAL A 964 34.78 2.98 47.28
N ASP A 965 34.82 3.22 48.59
CA ASP A 965 36.07 3.33 49.33
C ASP A 965 36.77 1.95 49.49
N VAL A 966 36.02 0.85 49.60
CA VAL A 966 36.56 -0.52 49.48
C VAL A 966 37.19 -0.78 48.10
N PHE A 967 36.52 -0.38 46.99
CA PHE A 967 37.10 -0.56 45.65
C PHE A 967 38.32 0.33 45.40
N LYS A 968 38.40 1.52 46.02
CA LYS A 968 39.63 2.35 46.00
C LYS A 968 40.78 1.67 46.74
N ALA A 969 40.55 1.17 47.95
CA ALA A 969 41.56 0.48 48.74
C ALA A 969 42.08 -0.78 47.99
N MET A 970 41.18 -1.56 47.41
CA MET A 970 41.52 -2.69 46.53
C MET A 970 42.34 -2.25 45.32
N LEU A 971 41.95 -1.17 44.63
CA LEU A 971 42.71 -0.66 43.48
C LEU A 971 44.12 -0.17 43.87
N SER A 972 44.30 0.41 45.06
CA SER A 972 45.63 0.78 45.56
C SER A 972 46.47 -0.43 45.95
N ALA A 973 45.87 -1.47 46.52
CA ALA A 973 46.58 -2.68 46.95
C ALA A 973 47.02 -3.59 45.78
N VAL A 974 46.33 -3.51 44.64
CA VAL A 974 46.60 -4.34 43.45
C VAL A 974 47.48 -3.60 42.41
N ASN A 975 47.63 -2.28 42.53
CA ASN A 975 48.59 -1.52 41.72
C ASN A 975 50.01 -1.53 42.34
N PRO A 976 51.09 -1.67 41.54
CA PRO A 976 51.09 -1.83 40.08
C PRO A 976 50.76 -3.26 39.64
N VAL A 977 49.92 -3.40 38.60
CA VAL A 977 49.41 -4.69 38.08
C VAL A 977 50.53 -5.67 37.61
N LYS A 978 51.75 -5.17 37.39
CA LYS A 978 52.92 -6.00 37.08
C LYS A 978 53.49 -6.74 38.30
N GLY A 979 53.28 -6.27 39.54
CA GLY A 979 53.82 -6.84 40.77
C GLY A 979 52.98 -7.97 41.40
N ILE A 980 53.55 -8.64 42.41
CA ILE A 980 52.94 -9.76 43.14
C ILE A 980 52.22 -9.25 44.41
N VAL A 981 51.00 -9.74 44.68
CA VAL A 981 50.19 -9.33 45.84
C VAL A 981 50.36 -10.31 47.00
N ALA A 982 51.00 -9.86 48.08
CA ALA A 982 51.40 -10.70 49.22
C ALA A 982 50.25 -11.39 49.98
N ASN A 983 49.02 -10.85 49.94
CA ASN A 983 47.86 -11.38 50.67
C ASN A 983 46.66 -11.65 49.73
N ALA A 984 46.90 -12.31 48.60
CA ALA A 984 45.87 -12.64 47.60
C ALA A 984 44.63 -13.36 48.19
N LYS A 985 44.80 -14.24 49.19
CA LYS A 985 43.70 -14.96 49.85
C LYS A 985 42.71 -14.05 50.59
N THR A 986 43.16 -12.92 51.13
CA THR A 986 42.29 -11.96 51.84
C THR A 986 41.31 -11.28 50.89
N ILE A 987 41.70 -11.09 49.62
CA ILE A 987 40.83 -10.54 48.57
C ILE A 987 39.66 -11.50 48.30
N VAL A 988 39.91 -12.81 48.24
CA VAL A 988 38.87 -13.85 48.04
C VAL A 988 37.86 -13.89 49.19
N CYS A 989 38.30 -13.67 50.43
CA CYS A 989 37.41 -13.69 51.59
C CYS A 989 36.54 -12.43 51.70
N LEU A 990 37.05 -11.28 51.27
CA LEU A 990 36.31 -10.01 51.27
C LEU A 990 35.20 -9.94 50.20
N THR A 991 35.34 -10.65 49.07
CA THR A 991 34.36 -10.59 47.97
C THR A 991 33.08 -11.39 48.22
N GLN A 992 33.14 -12.45 49.04
CA GLN A 992 32.00 -13.35 49.28
C GLN A 992 30.78 -12.66 49.93
N LYS A 993 30.95 -11.51 50.58
CA LYS A 993 29.87 -10.75 51.25
C LYS A 993 29.15 -9.73 50.38
N ILE A 994 29.59 -9.52 49.12
CA ILE A 994 29.15 -8.39 48.28
C ILE A 994 28.10 -8.80 47.24
N TRP A 995 28.08 -10.05 46.80
CA TRP A 995 27.36 -10.47 45.60
C TRP A 995 26.08 -11.25 45.90
N GLY A 996 24.95 -10.55 45.80
CA GLY A 996 23.60 -11.11 45.75
C GLY A 996 22.75 -10.54 44.61
N PRO A 997 22.71 -9.20 44.40
CA PRO A 997 21.86 -8.59 43.36
C PRO A 997 22.46 -8.49 41.95
N VAL A 998 23.62 -9.09 41.67
CA VAL A 998 24.43 -8.82 40.45
C VAL A 998 24.51 -10.03 39.50
N GLU A 999 23.82 -11.12 39.83
CA GLU A 999 23.75 -12.35 39.01
C GLU A 999 22.79 -12.15 37.82
N ASN A 1000 23.24 -11.40 36.81
CA ASN A 1000 22.55 -11.20 35.53
C ASN A 1000 22.68 -12.42 34.60
N GLU A 1001 22.31 -13.59 35.11
CA GLU A 1001 22.22 -14.89 34.41
C GLU A 1001 21.40 -14.81 33.11
N SER A 1002 20.43 -13.88 33.04
CA SER A 1002 19.57 -13.61 31.89
C SER A 1002 20.34 -13.27 30.61
N ILE A 1003 21.34 -12.39 30.70
CA ILE A 1003 22.16 -11.94 29.55
C ILE A 1003 22.97 -13.11 28.98
N MET A 1004 23.39 -14.01 29.87
CA MET A 1004 24.31 -15.10 29.61
C MET A 1004 23.68 -16.17 28.72
N LYS A 1005 22.49 -16.65 29.09
CA LYS A 1005 21.73 -17.63 28.29
C LYS A 1005 21.30 -17.09 26.94
N MET A 1006 20.93 -15.81 26.86
CA MET A 1006 20.53 -15.17 25.59
C MET A 1006 21.64 -15.22 24.55
N GLN A 1007 22.92 -15.06 24.92
CA GLN A 1007 24.03 -15.12 23.96
C GLN A 1007 24.26 -16.52 23.38
N ILE A 1008 24.13 -17.57 24.19
CA ILE A 1008 24.22 -18.95 23.71
C ILE A 1008 23.09 -19.23 22.70
N LEU A 1009 21.87 -18.81 23.01
CA LEU A 1009 20.72 -18.92 22.10
C LEU A 1009 20.98 -18.17 20.77
N ARG A 1010 21.47 -16.92 20.82
CA ARG A 1010 21.84 -16.17 19.60
C ARG A 1010 22.93 -16.86 18.79
N GLN A 1011 23.92 -17.47 19.44
CA GLN A 1011 24.99 -18.21 18.76
C GLN A 1011 24.44 -19.46 18.05
N GLN A 1012 23.54 -20.23 18.68
CA GLN A 1012 22.93 -21.39 18.01
C GLN A 1012 21.98 -20.98 16.88
N ILE A 1013 21.21 -19.90 17.02
CA ILE A 1013 20.40 -19.34 15.93
C ILE A 1013 21.29 -18.93 14.75
N ALA A 1014 22.40 -18.24 14.99
CA ALA A 1014 23.33 -17.85 13.94
C ALA A 1014 23.99 -19.06 13.26
N ASN A 1015 24.33 -20.12 14.01
CA ASN A 1015 24.85 -21.37 13.46
C ASN A 1015 23.85 -22.04 12.51
N GLU A 1016 22.58 -22.16 12.93
CA GLU A 1016 21.52 -22.81 12.14
C GLU A 1016 21.22 -22.05 10.85
N LEU A 1017 21.07 -20.72 10.94
CA LEU A 1017 20.89 -19.84 9.77
C LEU A 1017 22.05 -19.96 8.77
N ASN A 1018 23.29 -20.07 9.26
CA ASN A 1018 24.48 -20.23 8.42
C ASN A 1018 24.54 -21.61 7.75
N TYR A 1019 24.15 -22.66 8.49
CA TYR A 1019 24.06 -24.04 7.99
C TYR A 1019 23.02 -24.15 6.86
N SER A 1020 21.78 -23.70 7.11
CA SER A 1020 20.72 -23.67 6.10
C SER A 1020 21.10 -22.80 4.90
N CYS A 1021 21.60 -21.57 5.10
CA CYS A 1021 21.98 -20.69 3.99
C CYS A 1021 23.02 -21.33 3.06
N LYS A 1022 23.97 -22.10 3.61
CA LYS A 1022 24.98 -22.85 2.84
C LYS A 1022 24.44 -24.08 2.12
N PHE A 1023 23.39 -24.71 2.65
CA PHE A 1023 22.72 -25.85 2.04
C PHE A 1023 21.74 -25.39 0.94
N ASP A 1024 20.78 -24.53 1.30
CA ASP A 1024 19.67 -24.09 0.45
C ASP A 1024 20.07 -23.06 -0.61
N SER A 1025 21.14 -22.28 -0.36
CA SER A 1025 21.49 -21.12 -1.18
C SER A 1025 23.00 -20.87 -1.26
N LYS A 1026 23.77 -21.94 -1.50
CA LYS A 1026 25.24 -21.94 -1.60
C LYS A 1026 25.85 -20.77 -2.39
N HIS A 1027 25.25 -20.39 -3.52
CA HIS A 1027 25.74 -19.26 -4.34
C HIS A 1027 25.56 -17.90 -3.65
N LEU A 1028 24.42 -17.68 -2.98
CA LEU A 1028 24.16 -16.46 -2.20
C LEU A 1028 25.09 -16.38 -0.99
N ALA A 1029 25.26 -17.49 -0.26
CA ALA A 1029 26.19 -17.56 0.87
C ALA A 1029 27.63 -17.22 0.44
N ALA A 1030 28.12 -17.80 -0.66
CA ALA A 1030 29.45 -17.51 -1.20
C ALA A 1030 29.59 -16.05 -1.67
N ALA A 1031 28.56 -15.48 -2.32
CA ALA A 1031 28.56 -14.09 -2.75
C ALA A 1031 28.58 -13.12 -1.56
N LEU A 1032 27.77 -13.36 -0.53
CA LEU A 1032 27.74 -12.56 0.70
C LEU A 1032 29.05 -12.66 1.49
N GLU A 1033 29.62 -13.86 1.64
CA GLU A 1033 30.93 -14.03 2.28
C GLU A 1033 32.04 -13.29 1.54
N ASN A 1034 32.08 -13.37 0.20
CA ASN A 1034 33.09 -12.68 -0.61
C ASN A 1034 32.90 -11.16 -0.60
N LEU A 1035 31.67 -10.67 -0.67
CA LEU A 1035 31.35 -9.24 -0.58
C LEU A 1035 31.76 -8.68 0.78
N ASN A 1036 31.46 -9.39 1.88
CA ASN A 1036 31.87 -9.00 3.22
C ASN A 1036 33.40 -8.99 3.38
N LYS A 1037 34.11 -10.01 2.87
CA LYS A 1037 35.58 -10.06 2.90
C LYS A 1037 36.21 -8.92 2.09
N SER A 1038 35.69 -8.63 0.89
CA SER A 1038 36.16 -7.51 0.06
C SER A 1038 35.95 -6.18 0.77
N LEU A 1039 34.74 -5.93 1.27
CA LEU A 1039 34.37 -4.70 1.95
C LEU A 1039 35.21 -4.46 3.22
N LEU A 1040 35.48 -5.51 4.00
CA LEU A 1040 36.37 -5.42 5.15
C LEU A 1040 37.83 -5.16 4.74
N ALA A 1041 38.32 -5.78 3.67
CA ALA A 1041 39.65 -5.50 3.13
C ALA A 1041 39.79 -4.06 2.61
N ASP A 1042 38.77 -3.53 1.92
CA ASP A 1042 38.74 -2.13 1.46
C ASP A 1042 38.74 -1.15 2.65
N ILE A 1043 38.01 -1.47 3.73
CA ILE A 1043 38.00 -0.70 4.98
C ILE A 1043 39.36 -0.75 5.69
N GLU A 1044 39.98 -1.94 5.81
CA GLU A 1044 41.31 -2.11 6.40
C GLU A 1044 42.38 -1.37 5.58
N ALA A 1045 42.29 -1.42 4.24
CA ALA A 1045 43.17 -0.69 3.35
C ALA A 1045 43.01 0.84 3.52
N HIS A 1046 41.79 1.36 3.68
CA HIS A 1046 41.56 2.77 3.99
C HIS A 1046 42.16 3.21 5.34
N TYR A 1047 42.13 2.35 6.37
CA TYR A 1047 42.80 2.65 7.65
C TYR A 1047 44.33 2.63 7.56
N GLN A 1048 44.91 1.97 6.55
CA GLN A 1048 46.35 1.99 6.26
C GLN A 1048 46.73 3.17 5.34
N ASP A 1049 45.91 3.46 4.33
CA ASP A 1049 46.05 4.58 3.40
C ASP A 1049 44.71 5.33 3.24
N PRO A 1050 44.55 6.50 3.89
CA PRO A 1050 43.33 7.32 3.81
C PRO A 1050 42.96 7.83 2.41
N SER A 1051 43.80 7.64 1.39
CA SER A 1051 43.48 7.97 0.00
C SER A 1051 42.53 6.97 -0.68
N LEU A 1052 42.43 5.75 -0.12
CA LEU A 1052 41.57 4.68 -0.62
C LEU A 1052 40.08 4.90 -0.25
N PRO A 1053 39.12 4.29 -0.97
CA PRO A 1053 37.70 4.60 -0.79
C PRO A 1053 37.08 3.95 0.47
N TYR A 1054 36.58 4.78 1.39
CA TYR A 1054 35.73 4.35 2.51
C TYR A 1054 34.23 4.59 2.25
N PRO A 1055 33.31 3.70 2.68
CA PRO A 1055 31.87 3.96 2.63
C PRO A 1055 31.49 5.16 3.51
N LYS A 1056 31.17 6.30 2.88
CA LYS A 1056 30.73 7.52 3.59
C LYS A 1056 29.49 7.26 4.45
N GLU A 1057 29.32 8.02 5.54
CA GLU A 1057 28.19 7.86 6.47
C GLU A 1057 26.80 7.97 5.81
N ASP A 1058 26.68 8.73 4.71
CA ASP A 1058 25.46 8.84 3.89
C ASP A 1058 25.14 7.57 3.05
N ASN A 1059 25.99 6.55 3.06
CA ASN A 1059 25.85 5.35 2.25
C ASN A 1059 25.24 4.18 3.03
N ASN A 1060 23.99 3.83 2.69
CA ASN A 1060 23.24 2.73 3.29
C ASN A 1060 23.88 1.33 3.11
N LEU A 1061 24.90 1.18 2.25
CA LEU A 1061 25.52 -0.10 1.91
C LEU A 1061 25.88 -0.96 3.14
N LEU A 1062 26.49 -0.37 4.17
CA LEU A 1062 26.86 -1.09 5.39
C LEU A 1062 25.62 -1.61 6.15
N TYR A 1063 24.55 -0.83 6.20
CA TYR A 1063 23.30 -1.19 6.87
C TYR A 1063 22.57 -2.32 6.12
N GLU A 1064 22.45 -2.21 4.80
CA GLU A 1064 21.77 -3.20 3.95
C GLU A 1064 22.52 -4.54 3.91
N ILE A 1065 23.86 -4.51 3.79
CA ILE A 1065 24.70 -5.71 3.88
C ILE A 1065 24.61 -6.33 5.27
N THR A 1066 24.68 -5.55 6.36
CA THR A 1066 24.57 -6.09 7.72
C THR A 1066 23.26 -6.84 7.93
N ALA A 1067 22.12 -6.31 7.48
CA ALA A 1067 20.83 -6.98 7.58
C ALA A 1067 20.80 -8.33 6.82
N SER A 1068 21.49 -8.41 5.68
CA SER A 1068 21.60 -9.64 4.88
C SER A 1068 22.58 -10.65 5.50
N LEU A 1069 23.69 -10.20 6.10
CA LEU A 1069 24.63 -11.04 6.84
C LEU A 1069 24.01 -11.59 8.13
N GLU A 1070 23.20 -10.80 8.83
CA GLU A 1070 22.44 -11.26 10.00
C GLU A 1070 21.41 -12.32 9.61
N ALA A 1071 20.64 -12.10 8.54
CA ALA A 1071 19.68 -13.08 8.02
C ALA A 1071 20.32 -14.38 7.53
N ALA A 1072 21.56 -14.33 7.03
CA ALA A 1072 22.33 -15.49 6.57
C ALA A 1072 23.16 -16.17 7.67
N GLY A 1073 23.11 -15.71 8.94
CA GLY A 1073 23.95 -16.22 10.02
C GLY A 1073 25.45 -15.96 9.86
N ILE A 1074 25.86 -15.05 8.96
CA ILE A 1074 27.25 -14.67 8.68
C ILE A 1074 27.65 -13.50 9.59
N HIS A 1075 27.46 -13.65 10.90
CA HIS A 1075 27.82 -12.66 11.90
C HIS A 1075 28.27 -13.33 13.21
N ASN A 1076 28.93 -12.59 14.10
CA ASN A 1076 29.30 -13.08 15.44
C ASN A 1076 28.52 -12.35 16.54
N PRO A 1077 27.50 -12.99 17.15
CA PRO A 1077 26.73 -12.43 18.26
C PRO A 1077 27.57 -11.87 19.42
N LEU A 1078 28.70 -12.50 19.74
CA LEU A 1078 29.57 -12.13 20.87
C LEU A 1078 30.34 -10.82 20.66
N ASN A 1079 30.48 -10.37 19.39
CA ASN A 1079 31.13 -9.11 19.04
C ASN A 1079 30.15 -7.94 18.89
N LYS A 1080 28.83 -8.17 19.00
CA LYS A 1080 27.81 -7.12 18.82
C LYS A 1080 27.81 -6.16 20.02
N ILE A 1081 27.83 -4.85 19.72
CA ILE A 1081 27.65 -3.79 20.70
C ILE A 1081 26.16 -3.45 20.75
N TYR A 1082 25.54 -3.66 21.90
CA TYR A 1082 24.11 -3.47 22.13
C TYR A 1082 23.77 -2.09 22.70
N ILE A 1083 24.68 -1.52 23.49
CA ILE A 1083 24.46 -0.27 24.23
C ILE A 1083 25.67 0.66 24.13
N THR A 1084 25.40 1.97 24.05
CA THR A 1084 26.44 3.00 24.17
C THR A 1084 26.68 3.31 25.65
N THR A 1085 27.87 3.00 26.14
CA THR A 1085 28.23 3.11 27.56
C THR A 1085 28.94 4.43 27.88
N LYS A 1086 28.65 5.01 29.04
CA LYS A 1086 29.47 6.08 29.64
C LYS A 1086 30.64 5.45 30.42
N ARG A 1087 31.74 6.19 30.56
CA ARG A 1087 32.90 5.77 31.36
C ARG A 1087 32.49 5.46 32.81
N LEU A 1088 32.47 4.19 33.18
CA LEU A 1088 32.26 3.77 34.58
C LEU A 1088 33.61 3.63 35.30
N PRO A 1089 33.81 4.26 36.47
CA PRO A 1089 34.97 3.98 37.30
C PRO A 1089 34.85 2.59 37.95
N TYR A 1090 36.00 1.97 38.28
CA TYR A 1090 36.12 0.67 38.95
C TYR A 1090 35.50 -0.56 38.25
N PHE A 1091 34.89 -0.42 37.07
CA PHE A 1091 34.25 -1.52 36.33
C PHE A 1091 35.14 -2.77 36.08
N PRO A 1092 36.44 -2.68 35.70
CA PRO A 1092 37.27 -3.88 35.52
C PRO A 1092 37.42 -4.68 36.83
N ILE A 1093 37.58 -3.94 37.94
CA ILE A 1093 37.82 -4.48 39.28
C ILE A 1093 36.56 -5.16 39.80
N VAL A 1094 35.38 -4.57 39.58
CA VAL A 1094 34.10 -5.18 39.94
C VAL A 1094 33.91 -6.52 39.24
N ASN A 1095 34.14 -6.60 37.93
CA ASN A 1095 34.00 -7.87 37.18
C ASN A 1095 35.08 -8.90 37.60
N PHE A 1096 36.30 -8.46 37.90
CA PHE A 1096 37.38 -9.30 38.43
C PHE A 1096 37.03 -9.90 39.81
N LEU A 1097 36.55 -9.06 40.74
CA LEU A 1097 36.13 -9.47 42.08
C LEU A 1097 34.88 -10.36 42.07
N PHE A 1098 33.98 -10.16 41.09
CA PHE A 1098 32.82 -11.03 40.86
C PHE A 1098 33.27 -12.44 40.44
N ILE A 1099 34.16 -12.58 39.46
CA ILE A 1099 34.68 -13.90 39.04
C ILE A 1099 35.35 -14.62 40.20
N ILE A 1100 36.24 -13.94 40.93
CA ILE A 1100 36.95 -14.53 42.08
C ILE A 1100 35.97 -15.01 43.16
N ALA A 1101 34.81 -14.38 43.33
CA ALA A 1101 33.79 -14.86 44.25
C ALA A 1101 33.07 -16.15 43.78
N GLN A 1102 33.04 -16.42 42.47
CA GLN A 1102 32.39 -17.62 41.91
C GLN A 1102 33.37 -18.81 41.78
N LEU A 1103 34.68 -18.58 41.59
CA LEU A 1103 35.68 -19.65 41.44
C LEU A 1103 35.65 -20.73 42.55
N PRO A 1104 35.49 -20.41 43.86
CA PRO A 1104 35.42 -21.42 44.92
C PRO A 1104 34.18 -22.34 44.86
N LYS A 1105 33.14 -21.96 44.11
CA LYS A 1105 31.94 -22.79 43.88
C LYS A 1105 32.15 -23.83 42.76
N LEU A 1106 33.24 -23.72 41.98
CA LEU A 1106 33.48 -24.49 40.77
C LEU A 1106 34.59 -25.54 40.97
N GLN A 1107 34.53 -26.61 40.17
CA GLN A 1107 35.50 -27.71 40.15
C GLN A 1107 35.77 -28.13 38.70
N TYR A 1108 37.01 -28.51 38.41
CA TYR A 1108 37.38 -29.04 37.10
C TYR A 1108 37.17 -30.56 37.03
N SER A 1109 36.49 -31.02 35.98
CA SER A 1109 36.27 -32.42 35.63
C SER A 1109 36.84 -32.69 34.23
N LYS A 1110 37.72 -33.70 34.11
CA LYS A 1110 38.38 -34.04 32.84
C LYS A 1110 37.41 -34.36 31.69
N ASN A 1111 36.22 -34.88 32.01
CA ASN A 1111 35.23 -35.32 31.03
C ASN A 1111 34.12 -34.29 30.75
N GLN A 1112 33.99 -33.24 31.57
CA GLN A 1112 32.87 -32.29 31.52
C GLN A 1112 33.31 -30.81 31.55
N GLY A 1113 34.61 -30.53 31.69
CA GLY A 1113 35.11 -29.17 31.87
C GLY A 1113 34.90 -28.66 33.29
N MET A 1114 34.68 -27.35 33.44
CA MET A 1114 34.36 -26.73 34.72
C MET A 1114 32.89 -26.93 35.09
N THR A 1115 32.61 -27.49 36.26
CA THR A 1115 31.25 -27.74 36.78
C THR A 1115 31.08 -27.19 38.20
N CYS A 1116 29.83 -27.08 38.68
CA CYS A 1116 29.55 -26.68 40.06
C CYS A 1116 29.89 -27.79 41.06
N ARG A 1117 30.45 -27.41 42.23
CA ARG A 1117 30.75 -28.33 43.35
C ARG A 1117 29.50 -28.86 44.04
N LYS A 1118 28.40 -28.09 44.02
CA LYS A 1118 27.13 -28.46 44.63
C LYS A 1118 26.01 -28.19 43.63
N ALA A 1119 25.08 -29.13 43.49
CA ALA A 1119 23.89 -28.96 42.65
C ALA A 1119 22.91 -27.88 43.15
N THR A 1120 23.14 -27.31 44.34
CA THR A 1120 22.37 -26.19 44.90
C THR A 1120 22.93 -24.81 44.56
N ASP A 1121 24.17 -24.74 44.04
CA ASP A 1121 24.79 -23.48 43.64
C ASP A 1121 24.43 -23.20 42.15
N PRO A 1122 23.73 -22.10 41.81
CA PRO A 1122 23.11 -21.91 40.48
C PRO A 1122 24.07 -21.39 39.39
N VAL A 1123 25.35 -21.83 39.40
CA VAL A 1123 26.39 -21.25 38.54
C VAL A 1123 26.77 -22.20 37.40
N ASP A 1124 26.24 -21.93 36.20
CA ASP A 1124 26.68 -22.58 34.96
C ASP A 1124 27.92 -21.87 34.37
N TRP A 1125 28.93 -22.64 34.00
CA TRP A 1125 30.24 -22.15 33.55
C TRP A 1125 30.19 -21.44 32.20
N SER A 1126 29.61 -22.10 31.19
CA SER A 1126 29.61 -21.58 29.81
C SER A 1126 28.84 -20.25 29.70
N PRO A 1127 27.64 -20.10 30.31
CA PRO A 1127 26.97 -18.82 30.43
C PRO A 1127 27.80 -17.78 31.19
N LEU A 1128 28.42 -18.13 32.33
CA LEU A 1128 29.23 -17.20 33.13
C LEU A 1128 30.34 -16.54 32.28
N VAL A 1129 31.12 -17.34 31.55
CA VAL A 1129 32.19 -16.84 30.66
C VAL A 1129 31.64 -15.92 29.57
N LEU A 1130 30.59 -16.34 28.87
CA LEU A 1130 29.99 -15.58 27.75
C LEU A 1130 29.28 -14.29 28.21
N GLY A 1131 28.71 -14.29 29.41
CA GLY A 1131 28.13 -13.12 30.06
C GLY A 1131 29.16 -12.04 30.35
N LEU A 1132 30.28 -12.43 30.98
CA LEU A 1132 31.39 -11.53 31.30
C LEU A 1132 32.09 -11.01 30.04
N LEU A 1133 32.28 -11.87 29.03
CA LEU A 1133 32.74 -11.47 27.70
C LEU A 1133 31.82 -10.40 27.10
N THR A 1134 30.50 -10.65 27.10
CA THR A 1134 29.51 -9.71 26.56
C THR A 1134 29.51 -8.38 27.28
N LEU A 1135 29.54 -8.39 28.63
CA LEU A 1135 29.63 -7.19 29.47
C LEU A 1135 30.89 -6.38 29.17
N LEU A 1136 32.07 -7.01 29.15
CA LEU A 1136 33.33 -6.33 28.87
C LEU A 1136 33.37 -5.74 27.45
N LYS A 1137 32.80 -6.43 26.46
CA LYS A 1137 32.69 -5.95 25.07
C LYS A 1137 31.78 -4.73 24.89
N GLN A 1138 30.89 -4.42 25.84
CA GLN A 1138 30.10 -3.17 25.79
C GLN A 1138 30.89 -1.92 26.20
N PHE A 1139 32.15 -2.08 26.64
CA PHE A 1139 33.04 -1.00 27.04
C PHE A 1139 34.31 -0.96 26.17
N HIS A 1140 35.05 0.14 26.24
CA HIS A 1140 36.31 0.31 25.52
C HIS A 1140 37.33 -0.78 25.89
N SER A 1141 38.07 -1.31 24.90
CA SER A 1141 39.10 -2.36 25.04
C SER A 1141 39.99 -2.28 26.30
N ARG A 1142 40.42 -1.07 26.70
CA ARG A 1142 41.21 -0.80 27.92
C ARG A 1142 40.59 -1.38 29.20
N TYR A 1143 39.26 -1.46 29.28
CA TYR A 1143 38.57 -2.11 30.41
C TYR A 1143 38.83 -3.62 30.43
N THR A 1144 38.78 -4.27 29.26
CA THR A 1144 39.12 -5.68 29.07
C THR A 1144 40.61 -5.93 29.35
N GLU A 1145 41.50 -5.09 28.81
CA GLU A 1145 42.95 -5.18 29.03
C GLU A 1145 43.30 -5.12 30.52
N GLN A 1146 42.72 -4.15 31.26
CA GLN A 1146 42.90 -4.02 32.70
C GLN A 1146 42.35 -5.23 33.46
N PHE A 1147 41.15 -5.70 33.11
CA PHE A 1147 40.53 -6.87 33.71
C PHE A 1147 41.36 -8.16 33.52
N LEU A 1148 41.85 -8.42 32.29
CA LEU A 1148 42.71 -9.58 32.01
C LEU A 1148 44.05 -9.49 32.74
N ALA A 1149 44.62 -8.28 32.85
CA ALA A 1149 45.85 -8.07 33.60
C ALA A 1149 45.67 -8.33 35.12
N LEU A 1150 44.52 -7.99 35.70
CA LEU A 1150 44.17 -8.33 37.09
C LEU A 1150 44.08 -9.86 37.30
N ILE A 1151 43.45 -10.60 36.38
CA ILE A 1151 43.40 -12.08 36.44
C ILE A 1151 44.82 -12.68 36.33
N GLY A 1152 45.64 -12.20 35.39
CA GLY A 1152 47.04 -12.63 35.26
C GLY A 1152 47.90 -12.28 36.48
N GLN A 1153 47.57 -11.23 37.22
CA GLN A 1153 48.22 -10.89 38.50
C GLN A 1153 47.76 -11.79 39.65
N PHE A 1154 46.47 -12.12 39.71
CA PHE A 1154 45.90 -13.05 40.69
C PHE A 1154 46.53 -14.45 40.58
N ILE A 1155 46.60 -15.00 39.36
CA ILE A 1155 47.23 -16.30 39.09
C ILE A 1155 48.69 -16.31 39.56
N ARG A 1156 49.50 -15.34 39.12
CA ARG A 1156 50.91 -15.21 39.56
C ARG A 1156 51.04 -15.09 41.08
N SER A 1157 50.15 -14.32 41.73
CA SER A 1157 50.24 -14.06 43.17
C SER A 1157 49.86 -15.25 44.04
N ILE A 1158 48.94 -16.12 43.60
CA ILE A 1158 48.62 -17.36 44.31
C ILE A 1158 49.68 -18.43 44.02
N MET A 1159 50.19 -18.52 42.78
CA MET A 1159 51.26 -19.46 42.44
C MET A 1159 52.52 -19.24 43.29
N GLU A 1160 52.94 -17.99 43.46
CA GLU A 1160 54.09 -17.63 44.31
C GLU A 1160 53.88 -18.00 45.80
N GLN A 1161 52.63 -17.99 46.27
CA GLN A 1161 52.27 -18.42 47.63
C GLN A 1161 52.22 -19.95 47.78
N CYS A 1162 52.15 -20.69 46.68
CA CYS A 1162 52.08 -22.16 46.66
C CYS A 1162 53.45 -22.84 46.46
N THR A 1163 54.42 -22.15 45.85
CA THR A 1163 55.81 -22.62 45.68
C THR A 1163 56.57 -22.90 46.99
N SER A 1164 56.00 -22.57 48.16
CA SER A 1164 56.55 -22.92 49.48
C SER A 1164 56.27 -24.37 49.93
N GLN A 1165 55.56 -25.19 49.15
CA GLN A 1165 55.18 -26.57 49.51
C GLN A 1165 55.91 -27.63 48.67
N LYS A 1166 56.30 -28.75 49.31
CA LYS A 1166 57.16 -29.80 48.70
C LYS A 1166 56.52 -30.58 47.54
N ILE A 1167 55.20 -30.55 47.39
CA ILE A 1167 54.45 -31.01 46.22
C ILE A 1167 53.35 -29.97 45.97
N PRO A 1168 53.47 -29.11 44.94
CA PRO A 1168 52.50 -28.04 44.71
C PRO A 1168 51.30 -28.57 43.91
N ASP A 1169 50.26 -29.02 44.60
CA ASP A 1169 48.94 -29.19 43.97
C ASP A 1169 48.39 -27.79 43.58
N MET A 1170 48.08 -27.62 42.30
CA MET A 1170 47.52 -26.39 41.75
C MET A 1170 46.18 -26.06 42.44
N PRO A 1171 46.03 -24.91 43.13
CA PRO A 1171 44.77 -24.60 43.81
C PRO A 1171 43.60 -24.55 42.82
N SER A 1172 42.43 -25.06 43.23
CA SER A 1172 41.22 -25.10 42.41
C SER A 1172 40.86 -23.77 41.76
N ASP A 1173 41.12 -22.68 42.48
CA ASP A 1173 40.76 -21.32 42.09
C ASP A 1173 41.72 -20.79 41.01
N VAL A 1174 42.97 -21.27 41.01
CA VAL A 1174 43.94 -21.01 39.93
C VAL A 1174 43.60 -21.85 38.70
N VAL A 1175 43.21 -23.12 38.86
CA VAL A 1175 42.70 -23.95 37.75
C VAL A 1175 41.49 -23.28 37.09
N GLY A 1176 40.51 -22.84 37.87
CA GLY A 1176 39.33 -22.14 37.36
C GLY A 1176 39.67 -20.80 36.69
N ALA A 1177 40.61 -20.02 37.22
CA ALA A 1177 41.08 -18.78 36.59
C ALA A 1177 41.82 -19.03 35.26
N LEU A 1178 42.61 -20.11 35.16
CA LEU A 1178 43.27 -20.51 33.92
C LEU A 1178 42.26 -21.01 32.87
N MET A 1179 41.28 -21.83 33.28
CA MET A 1179 40.18 -22.26 32.40
C MET A 1179 39.36 -21.06 31.90
N PHE A 1180 39.09 -20.06 32.74
CA PHE A 1180 38.42 -18.83 32.31
C PHE A 1180 39.21 -18.13 31.19
N LEU A 1181 40.54 -18.01 31.32
CA LEU A 1181 41.36 -17.37 30.30
C LEU A 1181 41.40 -18.16 28.99
N GLU A 1182 41.49 -19.49 29.05
CA GLU A 1182 41.49 -20.33 27.84
C GLU A 1182 40.15 -20.27 27.10
N ASP A 1183 39.02 -20.39 27.80
CA ASP A 1183 37.68 -20.26 27.19
C ASP A 1183 37.43 -18.82 26.70
N TYR A 1184 37.89 -17.80 27.44
CA TYR A 1184 37.80 -16.40 26.99
C TYR A 1184 38.58 -16.18 25.69
N VAL A 1185 39.80 -16.71 25.58
CA VAL A 1185 40.62 -16.69 24.35
C VAL A 1185 39.93 -17.45 23.22
N ARG A 1186 39.38 -18.64 23.50
CA ARG A 1186 38.64 -19.48 22.54
C ARG A 1186 37.43 -18.75 21.95
N TYR A 1187 36.57 -18.15 22.78
CA TYR A 1187 35.38 -17.44 22.32
C TYR A 1187 35.69 -16.09 21.65
N THR A 1188 36.71 -15.35 22.10
CA THR A 1188 37.08 -14.06 21.51
C THR A 1188 37.99 -14.18 20.28
N LYS A 1189 38.57 -15.36 20.01
CA LYS A 1189 39.62 -15.60 19.01
C LYS A 1189 40.84 -14.66 19.15
N LEU A 1190 41.14 -14.23 20.37
CA LEU A 1190 42.32 -13.42 20.65
C LEU A 1190 43.61 -14.24 20.43
N PRO A 1191 44.71 -13.61 19.97
CA PRO A 1191 45.99 -14.30 19.90
C PRO A 1191 46.48 -14.66 21.31
N ARG A 1192 46.91 -15.92 21.51
CA ARG A 1192 47.51 -16.37 22.79
C ARG A 1192 48.73 -15.53 23.21
N LYS A 1193 49.39 -14.84 22.28
CA LYS A 1193 50.31 -13.74 22.56
C LYS A 1193 49.54 -12.42 22.73
N PHE A 1194 48.90 -12.22 23.88
CA PHE A 1194 48.28 -10.94 24.22
C PHE A 1194 49.32 -10.03 24.89
N HIS A 1195 49.77 -8.96 24.22
CA HIS A 1195 50.63 -7.94 24.83
C HIS A 1195 49.78 -6.83 25.46
N PRO A 1196 49.72 -6.69 26.80
CA PRO A 1196 49.11 -5.53 27.44
C PRO A 1196 50.16 -4.43 27.60
N LEU A 1197 50.08 -3.43 26.70
CA LEU A 1197 50.94 -2.24 26.63
C LEU A 1197 52.39 -2.51 26.21
N ASP A 1198 53.07 -1.45 25.76
CA ASP A 1198 54.36 -1.51 25.06
C ASP A 1198 55.45 -2.37 25.74
N LYS A 1199 56.04 -3.23 24.91
CA LYS A 1199 57.24 -4.07 25.13
C LYS A 1199 57.18 -5.05 26.33
N GLY A 1200 57.14 -6.34 25.99
CA GLY A 1200 57.66 -7.43 26.83
C GLY A 1200 56.63 -8.10 27.74
N LEU A 1201 55.94 -9.12 27.20
CA LEU A 1201 55.18 -10.12 27.95
C LEU A 1201 54.96 -11.35 27.05
N GLU A 1202 55.74 -12.40 27.27
CA GLU A 1202 55.53 -13.70 26.60
C GLU A 1202 54.64 -14.60 27.44
N PHE A 1203 53.45 -14.93 26.92
CA PHE A 1203 52.49 -15.88 27.52
C PHE A 1203 52.92 -17.35 27.35
N ARG A 1204 54.21 -17.66 27.53
CA ARG A 1204 54.80 -18.96 27.14
C ARG A 1204 55.30 -19.84 28.29
N THR A 1205 55.09 -19.43 29.54
CA THR A 1205 55.76 -20.02 30.72
C THR A 1205 54.82 -20.53 31.82
N VAL A 1206 53.51 -20.64 31.55
CA VAL A 1206 52.48 -21.14 32.50
C VAL A 1206 51.51 -22.14 31.84
N LEU A 1207 51.74 -22.47 30.57
CA LEU A 1207 51.25 -23.68 29.87
C LEU A 1207 52.47 -24.58 29.65
#